data_AF-F9WKI3-F1
#
_entry.id   AF-F9WKI3-F1
#
_cell.length_a   1.000
_cell.length_b   1.000
_cell.length_c   1.000
_cell.angle_alpha   90.00
_cell.angle_beta   90.00
_cell.angle_gamma   90.00
#
_symmetry.space_group_name_H-M   'P 1'
#
loop_
_entity.id
_entity.type
_entity.pdbx_description
1 polymer ?
#
loop_
_entity_poly.entity_id
_entity_poly.type
_entity_poly.pdbx_seq_one_letter_code
_entity_poly.pdbx_strand_id
1 'polypeptide(L)'
;MLNVNAKAFIPRSTDDYASHYYGSFFRYFLLLPVERLAMVNEEQMEESSVLQLLTKRQLYSCSLGGLGEEALRSFITTIFTAIRNDYRTSKKANAPTGILLSRTILSLSGTISSVCTAENAVGLLIRIDVPKGFSADVTLQLKVAWEDFFEACRNDSRLASLGYISSACGTTTARQYRGTYRHYFFVCSSLPQDDLDLLSLANFEFPFPTLRIVKVNALMPFICSPRPAVVVVVSVGVNAKRVLLSEGTPDHIFSTSFFPFDVSRTFSSLQEFENQYLLFLQKSKWNKTHVLLVDIDFDDSYRVETSRIPPEDVLLFIMNLCDDTSTNIVGISFGDDTIENSLRLSTNTGGPNACYVNETLRHILERGHSLDTSSTLFGGFPQHLKRPLSSQTYVQMRRQVEKWLPYFCEPTCLNRVTFVAAAKSFAEVNYYARNWAVGTSVIMMTNGKGDTFCFDVQTSSLSFLSHGLKCATGPVANCAFLGTVVSSYRHYMDYNIVVEDVLCFEGTDVHNVSFPERWLLVEKAILDGYENRPCANHNCFGIMRANYLPVDKSERLVSKPPKNYPNLGVVLIPENKFNESSALPSYSWKPDKSVTAIFTIGSVENVTTTEEEICRAWLYVRDDSGQCVPYNHEYVDYFPDASQMIATGFLVECVLAMDSDGAHWWELVKSYHPNEGVVPNDYKYVDDVVHTSSITYNEVIWLASASNYKCERCQRIDDAGRVNQRNKAYWCPKCWEETGHGNCVYCGRSCTVGRVDSFGHHFY
;
A
#
# COMPACT_ATOMS: atom_id res chain seq x y z
N MET A 1 -9.87 -3.65 52.55
CA MET A 1 -9.69 -2.57 51.54
C MET A 1 -10.99 -2.16 50.84
N LEU A 2 -11.96 -3.07 50.68
CA LEU A 2 -13.35 -2.82 50.22
C LEU A 2 -14.22 -1.90 51.12
N ASN A 3 -13.64 -1.19 52.09
CA ASN A 3 -14.44 -0.55 53.14
C ASN A 3 -13.99 0.86 53.58
N VAL A 4 -12.99 1.47 52.92
CA VAL A 4 -12.53 2.82 53.31
C VAL A 4 -13.23 3.92 52.51
N ASN A 5 -13.71 3.65 51.29
CA ASN A 5 -14.51 4.61 50.51
C ASN A 5 -16.02 4.51 50.73
N ALA A 6 -16.50 3.46 51.41
CA ALA A 6 -17.93 3.28 51.70
C ALA A 6 -18.50 4.29 52.71
N LYS A 7 -17.65 5.10 53.38
CA LYS A 7 -18.10 6.12 54.34
C LYS A 7 -18.34 7.51 53.73
N ALA A 8 -17.98 7.75 52.47
CA ALA A 8 -18.16 9.06 51.84
C ALA A 8 -19.43 9.20 50.98
N PHE A 9 -20.16 8.11 50.75
CA PHE A 9 -21.41 8.12 49.98
C PHE A 9 -22.44 7.21 50.65
N ILE A 10 -23.10 7.75 51.67
CA ILE A 10 -24.45 7.32 52.04
C ILE A 10 -25.38 8.25 51.26
N PRO A 11 -26.06 7.81 50.18
CA PRO A 11 -27.21 8.55 49.71
C PRO A 11 -28.28 8.48 50.81
N ARG A 12 -28.94 9.61 51.07
CA ARG A 12 -30.09 9.68 51.97
C ARG A 12 -31.11 8.61 51.58
N SER A 13 -31.65 7.96 52.60
CA SER A 13 -32.71 6.97 52.53
C SER A 13 -33.86 7.42 51.64
N THR A 14 -34.37 6.47 50.86
CA THR A 14 -35.76 6.26 50.41
C THR A 14 -36.74 7.40 50.70
N ASP A 15 -37.42 7.83 49.64
CA ASP A 15 -38.46 8.86 49.55
C ASP A 15 -37.95 10.24 49.10
N ASP A 16 -37.55 10.33 47.82
CA ASP A 16 -37.79 11.55 47.06
C ASP A 16 -38.04 11.22 45.59
N TYR A 17 -39.03 11.92 45.05
CA TYR A 17 -39.71 11.70 43.79
C TYR A 17 -38.79 11.59 42.57
N ALA A 18 -39.28 10.85 41.57
CA ALA A 18 -38.67 10.57 40.27
C ALA A 18 -38.18 11.82 39.50
N SER A 19 -37.03 12.37 39.89
CA SER A 19 -36.17 13.06 38.93
C SER A 19 -35.53 11.99 38.05
N HIS A 20 -35.74 12.08 36.74
CA HIS A 20 -35.05 11.24 35.75
C HIS A 20 -33.53 11.37 35.97
N TYR A 21 -32.94 10.45 36.72
CA TYR A 21 -31.50 10.38 36.87
C TYR A 21 -30.94 10.04 35.49
N TYR A 22 -30.41 11.06 34.82
CA TYR A 22 -29.53 10.93 33.67
C TYR A 22 -28.53 9.81 33.96
N GLY A 23 -28.52 8.75 33.15
CA GLY A 23 -27.75 7.53 33.39
C GLY A 23 -26.27 7.83 33.51
N SER A 24 -25.77 7.91 34.74
CA SER A 24 -24.42 8.36 35.06
C SER A 24 -23.41 7.23 34.85
N PHE A 25 -22.39 7.45 34.02
CA PHE A 25 -21.29 6.51 33.83
C PHE A 25 -20.20 6.70 34.89
N PHE A 26 -19.76 5.60 35.50
CA PHE A 26 -18.56 5.54 36.33
C PHE A 26 -17.34 5.24 35.45
N ARG A 27 -16.21 5.86 35.79
CA ARG A 27 -14.97 5.79 35.00
C ARG A 27 -13.94 4.85 35.60
N TYR A 28 -13.40 3.99 34.74
CA TYR A 28 -12.36 3.04 35.07
C TYR A 28 -11.18 3.11 34.09
N PHE A 29 -9.98 2.97 34.63
CA PHE A 29 -8.77 2.78 33.83
C PHE A 29 -8.52 1.30 33.60
N LEU A 30 -8.22 0.94 32.35
CA LEU A 30 -7.83 -0.40 31.96
C LEU A 30 -6.32 -0.44 31.76
N LEU A 31 -5.64 -1.32 32.51
CA LEU A 31 -4.25 -1.70 32.26
C LEU A 31 -4.21 -3.12 31.72
N LEU A 32 -4.09 -3.24 30.40
CA LEU A 32 -3.95 -4.51 29.70
C LEU A 32 -2.49 -4.74 29.27
N PRO A 33 -2.07 -5.99 29.08
CA PRO A 33 -0.80 -6.25 28.41
C PRO A 33 -0.83 -5.66 26.98
N VAL A 34 0.31 -5.11 26.55
CA VAL A 34 0.47 -4.52 25.20
C VAL A 34 0.29 -5.58 24.12
N GLU A 35 0.73 -6.82 24.38
CA GLU A 35 0.56 -7.97 23.50
C GLU A 35 -0.26 -9.05 24.20
N ARG A 36 -1.29 -9.56 23.51
CA ARG A 36 -2.09 -10.70 23.99
C ARG A 36 -1.55 -11.98 23.39
N LEU A 37 -0.78 -12.73 24.17
CA LEU A 37 -0.25 -14.02 23.76
C LEU A 37 -1.31 -15.12 23.91
N ALA A 38 -1.37 -15.99 22.91
CA ALA A 38 -2.22 -17.16 22.94
C ALA A 38 -1.61 -18.25 23.85
N MET A 39 -2.06 -18.34 25.09
CA MET A 39 -1.70 -19.46 25.98
C MET A 39 -2.79 -20.52 25.90
N VAL A 40 -2.70 -21.38 24.88
CA VAL A 40 -3.70 -22.42 24.61
C VAL A 40 -3.50 -23.67 25.48
N ASN A 41 -2.32 -23.84 26.09
CA ASN A 41 -1.92 -25.05 26.80
C ASN A 41 -2.14 -25.03 28.34
N GLU A 42 -2.65 -23.93 28.92
CA GLU A 42 -2.90 -23.84 30.37
C GLU A 42 -4.37 -24.18 30.70
N GLU A 43 -4.58 -25.19 31.56
CA GLU A 43 -5.90 -25.50 32.12
C GLU A 43 -6.49 -24.28 32.84
N GLN A 44 -7.80 -24.07 32.63
CA GLN A 44 -8.47 -22.84 33.04
C GLN A 44 -8.71 -22.77 34.55
N MET A 45 -8.41 -21.62 35.14
CA MET A 45 -9.22 -21.10 36.25
C MET A 45 -10.33 -20.22 35.66
N GLU A 46 -11.57 -20.65 35.86
CA GLU A 46 -12.79 -19.91 35.54
C GLU A 46 -12.82 -18.57 36.29
N GLU A 47 -12.28 -17.50 35.72
CA GLU A 47 -12.63 -16.15 36.16
C GLU A 47 -13.01 -15.29 34.96
N SER A 48 -14.13 -14.60 35.13
CA SER A 48 -14.70 -13.65 34.19
C SER A 48 -13.73 -12.53 33.82
N SER A 49 -13.78 -11.98 32.61
CA SER A 49 -12.80 -11.01 32.08
C SER A 49 -12.68 -9.77 32.99
N VAL A 50 -13.81 -9.18 33.39
CA VAL A 50 -13.83 -8.01 34.30
C VAL A 50 -13.47 -8.40 35.73
N LEU A 51 -13.92 -9.57 36.20
CA LEU A 51 -13.59 -10.07 37.52
C LEU A 51 -12.08 -10.35 37.65
N GLN A 52 -11.47 -10.91 36.62
CA GLN A 52 -10.05 -11.18 36.54
C GLN A 52 -9.24 -9.87 36.56
N LEU A 53 -9.69 -8.82 35.85
CA LEU A 53 -9.08 -7.50 35.95
C LEU A 53 -9.24 -6.90 37.36
N LEU A 54 -10.38 -7.11 38.02
CA LEU A 54 -10.62 -6.67 39.40
C LEU A 54 -9.72 -7.42 40.40
N THR A 55 -9.60 -8.75 40.29
CA THR A 55 -8.79 -9.59 41.18
C THR A 55 -7.30 -9.31 41.00
N LYS A 56 -6.84 -9.11 39.75
CA LYS A 56 -5.45 -8.73 39.42
C LYS A 56 -5.14 -7.24 39.63
N ARG A 57 -6.12 -6.44 40.10
CA ARG A 57 -5.99 -4.98 40.28
C ARG A 57 -5.57 -4.25 39.00
N GLN A 58 -6.03 -4.72 37.83
CA GLN A 58 -5.79 -4.10 36.53
C GLN A 58 -6.86 -3.08 36.14
N LEU A 59 -8.03 -3.13 36.80
CA LEU A 59 -9.06 -2.10 36.73
C LEU A 59 -8.93 -1.12 37.90
N TYR A 60 -8.74 0.17 37.62
CA TYR A 60 -8.65 1.21 38.66
C TYR A 60 -9.83 2.17 38.55
N SER A 61 -10.64 2.24 39.61
CA SER A 61 -11.66 3.29 39.76
C SER A 61 -10.98 4.60 40.14
N CYS A 62 -11.32 5.68 39.46
CA CYS A 62 -10.83 7.01 39.82
C CYS A 62 -11.71 7.59 40.93
N SER A 63 -11.11 7.91 42.09
CA SER A 63 -11.81 8.44 43.27
C SER A 63 -12.42 9.84 43.09
N LEU A 64 -12.11 10.53 41.98
CA LEU A 64 -12.78 11.77 41.55
C LEU A 64 -14.11 11.49 40.84
N GLY A 65 -14.95 10.64 41.43
CA GLY A 65 -16.25 10.19 40.90
C GLY A 65 -17.29 11.31 40.83
N GLY A 66 -17.04 12.35 40.04
CA GLY A 66 -17.98 13.42 39.73
C GLY A 66 -18.32 13.43 38.24
N LEU A 67 -19.59 13.72 37.93
CA LEU A 67 -20.19 13.90 36.61
C LEU A 67 -19.69 15.15 35.84
N GLY A 68 -18.50 15.66 36.20
CA GLY A 68 -17.97 16.87 35.61
C GLY A 68 -17.39 16.61 34.23
N GLU A 69 -17.87 17.35 33.24
CA GLU A 69 -17.24 17.49 31.93
C GLU A 69 -15.74 17.83 32.07
N GLU A 70 -15.36 18.59 33.10
CA GLU A 70 -13.97 18.93 33.41
C GLU A 70 -13.12 17.73 33.84
N ALA A 71 -13.64 16.82 34.66
CA ALA A 71 -12.91 15.63 35.09
C ALA A 71 -12.72 14.65 33.93
N LEU A 72 -13.74 14.54 33.06
CA LEU A 72 -13.67 13.77 31.82
C LEU A 72 -12.69 14.43 30.83
N ARG A 73 -12.77 15.74 30.62
CA ARG A 73 -11.89 16.50 29.71
C ARG A 73 -10.43 16.46 30.17
N SER A 74 -10.17 16.58 31.48
CA SER A 74 -8.83 16.41 32.08
C SER A 74 -8.30 14.99 31.85
N PHE A 75 -9.15 13.98 31.97
CA PHE A 75 -8.79 12.58 31.71
C PHE A 75 -8.52 12.30 30.24
N ILE A 76 -9.42 12.73 29.34
CA ILE A 76 -9.27 12.56 27.89
C ILE A 76 -7.96 13.21 27.48
N THR A 77 -7.74 14.44 27.95
CA THR A 77 -6.46 15.14 27.76
C THR A 77 -5.31 14.29 28.30
N THR A 78 -5.38 13.76 29.53
CA THR A 78 -4.30 12.95 30.11
C THR A 78 -4.03 11.64 29.35
N ILE A 79 -5.06 10.88 28.98
CA ILE A 79 -4.91 9.62 28.23
C ILE A 79 -4.34 9.91 26.85
N PHE A 80 -4.97 10.78 26.07
CA PHE A 80 -4.53 11.04 24.71
C PHE A 80 -3.18 11.76 24.66
N THR A 81 -2.87 12.65 25.61
CA THR A 81 -1.52 13.27 25.73
C THR A 81 -0.45 12.30 26.24
N ALA A 82 -0.83 11.27 27.00
CA ALA A 82 0.07 10.21 27.44
C ALA A 82 0.31 9.13 26.37
N ILE A 83 -0.57 9.02 25.36
CA ILE A 83 -0.29 8.26 24.14
C ILE A 83 0.86 8.98 23.42
N ARG A 84 2.08 8.59 23.78
CA ARG A 84 3.28 8.91 23.01
C ARG A 84 3.52 7.72 22.10
N ASN A 85 3.48 7.94 20.79
CA ASN A 85 3.84 6.90 19.81
C ASN A 85 5.36 6.58 19.81
N ASP A 86 6.11 7.04 20.82
CA ASP A 86 7.56 6.97 20.90
C ASP A 86 8.00 5.76 21.74
N TYR A 87 8.78 4.87 21.10
CA TYR A 87 9.27 3.63 21.71
C TYR A 87 10.58 3.83 22.48
N ARG A 88 11.13 5.04 22.57
CA ARG A 88 12.30 5.31 23.41
C ARG A 88 11.99 5.32 24.91
N THR A 89 11.44 4.23 25.45
CA THR A 89 11.75 3.84 26.82
C THR A 89 11.60 2.34 27.01
N SER A 90 12.72 1.62 26.91
CA SER A 90 13.04 0.67 27.96
C SER A 90 12.72 1.32 29.32
N LYS A 91 11.82 0.72 30.12
CA LYS A 91 11.45 1.05 31.52
C LYS A 91 10.11 1.77 31.82
N LYS A 92 9.14 1.88 30.91
CA LYS A 92 7.75 2.19 31.33
C LYS A 92 6.75 1.14 30.84
N ALA A 93 6.72 0.01 31.55
CA ALA A 93 5.74 -1.07 31.39
C ALA A 93 4.28 -0.69 31.75
N ASN A 94 4.01 0.58 32.08
CA ASN A 94 2.76 1.03 32.70
C ASN A 94 2.15 2.25 31.98
N ALA A 95 2.04 2.22 30.64
CA ALA A 95 1.13 3.14 29.96
C ALA A 95 -0.31 2.59 30.08
N PRO A 96 -1.32 3.41 30.41
CA PRO A 96 -2.70 2.97 30.42
C PRO A 96 -3.13 2.58 29.01
N THR A 97 -3.73 1.39 28.85
CA THR A 97 -4.13 0.85 27.54
C THR A 97 -5.57 1.16 27.17
N GLY A 98 -6.34 1.81 28.05
CA GLY A 98 -7.67 2.31 27.71
C GLY A 98 -8.54 2.79 28.88
N ILE A 99 -9.78 3.15 28.55
CA ILE A 99 -10.85 3.62 29.43
C ILE A 99 -12.09 2.74 29.27
N LEU A 100 -12.71 2.38 30.39
CA LEU A 100 -14.05 1.81 30.45
C LEU A 100 -14.96 2.75 31.23
N LEU A 101 -16.08 3.12 30.62
CA LEU A 101 -17.20 3.81 31.27
C LEU A 101 -18.33 2.81 31.49
N SER A 102 -18.73 2.59 32.73
CA SER A 102 -19.82 1.65 33.07
C SER A 102 -20.75 2.23 34.12
N ARG A 103 -22.05 1.97 34.00
CA ARG A 103 -23.06 2.44 34.96
C ARG A 103 -23.10 1.63 36.27
N THR A 104 -22.53 0.42 36.30
CA THR A 104 -22.82 -0.56 37.38
C THR A 104 -21.63 -1.34 37.92
N ILE A 105 -20.47 -1.40 37.23
CA ILE A 105 -19.38 -2.34 37.57
C ILE A 105 -18.78 -2.13 38.99
N LEU A 106 -18.71 -0.89 39.51
CA LEU A 106 -18.27 -0.58 40.88
C LEU A 106 -19.09 0.58 41.50
N SER A 107 -20.36 0.72 41.11
CA SER A 107 -21.28 1.63 41.77
C SER A 107 -21.72 1.06 43.14
N LEU A 108 -22.26 1.90 44.03
CA LEU A 108 -22.87 1.44 45.29
C LEU A 108 -24.05 0.48 45.07
N SER A 109 -24.62 0.47 43.87
CA SER A 109 -25.71 -0.42 43.44
C SER A 109 -25.23 -1.63 42.65
N GLY A 110 -23.92 -1.77 42.40
CA GLY A 110 -23.36 -2.84 41.58
C GLY A 110 -23.39 -4.20 42.28
N THR A 111 -24.04 -5.18 41.68
CA THR A 111 -24.00 -6.59 42.13
C THR A 111 -23.10 -7.42 41.22
N ILE A 112 -22.66 -8.59 41.69
CA ILE A 112 -21.94 -9.57 40.84
C ILE A 112 -22.76 -9.90 39.59
N SER A 113 -24.09 -9.98 39.70
CA SER A 113 -24.96 -10.17 38.55
C SER A 113 -24.85 -9.05 37.52
N SER A 114 -24.70 -7.78 37.93
CA SER A 114 -24.47 -6.66 37.00
C SER A 114 -23.12 -6.76 36.28
N VAL A 115 -22.07 -7.26 36.95
CA VAL A 115 -20.77 -7.52 36.32
C VAL A 115 -20.90 -8.63 35.28
N CYS A 116 -21.58 -9.73 35.62
CA CYS A 116 -21.86 -10.81 34.67
C CYS A 116 -22.74 -10.36 33.51
N THR A 117 -23.70 -9.45 33.73
CA THR A 117 -24.52 -8.87 32.66
C THR A 117 -23.66 -8.04 31.71
N ALA A 118 -22.76 -7.19 32.22
CA ALA A 118 -21.88 -6.38 31.38
C ALA A 118 -20.86 -7.22 30.59
N GLU A 119 -20.39 -8.32 31.16
CA GLU A 119 -19.47 -9.23 30.51
C GLU A 119 -20.09 -10.00 29.35
N ASN A 120 -21.34 -10.44 29.53
CA ASN A 120 -22.11 -11.17 28.54
C ASN A 120 -23.00 -10.26 27.68
N ALA A 121 -22.81 -8.94 27.78
CA ALA A 121 -23.60 -7.98 27.04
C ALA A 121 -23.16 -7.97 25.57
N VAL A 122 -24.16 -8.01 24.69
CA VAL A 122 -23.96 -7.77 23.26
C VAL A 122 -23.43 -6.35 23.09
N GLY A 123 -22.43 -6.19 22.22
CA GLY A 123 -21.81 -4.91 21.95
C GLY A 123 -21.37 -4.73 20.51
N LEU A 124 -20.96 -3.50 20.22
CA LEU A 124 -20.39 -3.10 18.94
C LEU A 124 -18.92 -2.71 19.15
N LEU A 125 -18.08 -3.20 18.25
CA LEU A 125 -16.65 -2.91 18.17
C LEU A 125 -16.37 -2.04 16.95
N ILE A 126 -15.60 -0.97 17.14
CA ILE A 126 -15.22 -0.03 16.09
C ILE A 126 -13.70 0.09 16.12
N ARG A 127 -13.04 -0.38 15.06
CA ARG A 127 -11.59 -0.27 14.90
C ARG A 127 -11.22 0.96 14.09
N ILE A 128 -10.19 1.65 14.57
CA ILE A 128 -9.50 2.74 13.91
C ILE A 128 -8.00 2.43 13.91
N ASP A 129 -7.37 2.55 12.75
CA ASP A 129 -5.93 2.34 12.60
C ASP A 129 -5.19 3.67 12.47
N VAL A 130 -4.07 3.80 13.18
CA VAL A 130 -3.23 4.99 13.13
C VAL A 130 -1.75 4.62 12.93
N PRO A 131 -1.08 5.17 11.90
CA PRO A 131 0.35 4.95 11.70
C PRO A 131 1.21 5.51 12.85
N LYS A 132 2.29 4.80 13.21
CA LYS A 132 3.19 5.16 14.33
C LYS A 132 3.86 6.55 14.20
N GLY A 133 3.97 7.11 12.99
CA GLY A 133 4.74 8.33 12.71
C GLY A 133 4.19 9.66 13.21
N PHE A 134 2.91 9.75 13.56
CA PHE A 134 2.20 11.05 13.66
C PHE A 134 1.80 11.43 15.09
N SER A 135 2.68 11.19 16.07
CA SER A 135 2.34 11.20 17.51
C SER A 135 1.56 12.41 18.04
N ALA A 136 1.84 13.64 17.60
CA ALA A 136 1.22 14.83 18.16
C ALA A 136 -0.15 15.17 17.53
N ASP A 137 -0.24 15.12 16.19
CA ASP A 137 -1.47 15.47 15.47
C ASP A 137 -2.57 14.40 15.64
N VAL A 138 -2.16 13.13 15.69
CA VAL A 138 -3.04 11.99 15.93
C VAL A 138 -3.71 12.07 17.30
N THR A 139 -2.95 12.42 18.32
CA THR A 139 -3.45 12.50 19.70
C THR A 139 -4.63 13.47 19.81
N LEU A 140 -4.55 14.63 19.13
CA LEU A 140 -5.63 15.61 19.13
C LEU A 140 -6.86 15.09 18.40
N GLN A 141 -6.68 14.48 17.22
CA GLN A 141 -7.77 13.90 16.44
C GLN A 141 -8.45 12.73 17.16
N LEU A 142 -7.69 11.85 17.83
CA LEU A 142 -8.23 10.74 18.62
C LEU A 142 -9.02 11.24 19.83
N LYS A 143 -8.55 12.32 20.46
CA LYS A 143 -9.29 13.01 21.51
C LYS A 143 -10.63 13.53 21.01
N VAL A 144 -10.66 14.24 19.88
CA VAL A 144 -11.91 14.76 19.28
C VAL A 144 -12.86 13.61 18.92
N ALA A 145 -12.35 12.57 18.26
CA ALA A 145 -13.09 11.36 17.93
C ALA A 145 -13.78 10.72 19.15
N TRP A 146 -13.07 10.65 20.28
CA TRP A 146 -13.63 10.14 21.53
C TRP A 146 -14.68 11.07 22.14
N GLU A 147 -14.45 12.38 22.13
CA GLU A 147 -15.42 13.35 22.62
C GLU A 147 -16.74 13.23 21.83
N ASP A 148 -16.67 13.18 20.49
CA ASP A 148 -17.84 13.02 19.62
C ASP A 148 -18.56 11.68 19.86
N PHE A 149 -17.79 10.58 19.92
CA PHE A 149 -18.32 9.24 20.22
C PHE A 149 -19.04 9.18 21.57
N PHE A 150 -18.42 9.74 22.60
CA PHE A 150 -18.98 9.79 23.95
C PHE A 150 -20.25 10.64 23.99
N GLU A 151 -20.23 11.85 23.42
CA GLU A 151 -21.35 12.79 23.45
C GLU A 151 -22.62 12.20 22.85
N ALA A 152 -22.49 11.47 21.76
CA ALA A 152 -23.64 10.86 21.10
C ALA A 152 -24.15 9.58 21.80
N CYS A 153 -23.31 8.89 22.58
CA CYS A 153 -23.71 7.66 23.29
C CYS A 153 -24.12 7.90 24.76
N ARG A 154 -23.59 8.93 25.44
CA ARG A 154 -23.65 9.07 26.91
C ARG A 154 -25.07 9.12 27.49
N ASN A 155 -26.02 9.67 26.73
CA ASN A 155 -27.39 9.87 27.18
C ASN A 155 -28.31 8.68 26.87
N ASP A 156 -27.85 7.67 26.14
CA ASP A 156 -28.67 6.51 25.81
C ASP A 156 -28.80 5.57 27.03
N SER A 157 -30.02 5.47 27.58
CA SER A 157 -30.31 4.65 28.76
C SER A 157 -30.17 3.14 28.51
N ARG A 158 -30.15 2.70 27.24
CA ARG A 158 -30.03 1.29 26.84
C ARG A 158 -28.60 0.77 26.95
N LEU A 159 -27.61 1.65 26.97
CA LEU A 159 -26.21 1.30 27.06
C LEU A 159 -25.80 0.95 28.49
N ALA A 160 -25.16 -0.20 28.67
CA ALA A 160 -24.62 -0.65 29.96
C ALA A 160 -23.21 -0.10 30.20
N SER A 161 -22.39 -0.08 29.15
CA SER A 161 -21.01 0.40 29.17
C SER A 161 -20.55 0.86 27.79
N LEU A 162 -19.53 1.69 27.76
CA LEU A 162 -18.81 2.08 26.55
C LEU A 162 -17.34 2.37 26.89
N GLY A 163 -16.47 2.41 25.90
CA GLY A 163 -15.05 2.60 26.18
C GLY A 163 -14.17 2.68 24.96
N TYR A 164 -12.88 2.82 25.24
CA TYR A 164 -11.82 2.91 24.26
C TYR A 164 -10.60 2.15 24.77
N ILE A 165 -9.97 1.37 23.89
CA ILE A 165 -8.71 0.69 24.16
C ILE A 165 -7.76 0.87 22.98
N SER A 166 -6.48 1.05 23.28
CA SER A 166 -5.41 1.03 22.29
C SER A 166 -4.59 -0.24 22.43
N SER A 167 -4.27 -0.87 21.29
CA SER A 167 -3.30 -1.94 21.18
C SER A 167 -2.20 -1.53 20.22
N ALA A 168 -0.96 -1.95 20.49
CA ALA A 168 0.14 -1.78 19.55
C ALA A 168 0.31 -3.08 18.75
N CYS A 169 0.37 -2.97 17.42
CA CYS A 169 0.71 -4.08 16.53
C CYS A 169 2.03 -3.77 15.81
N GLY A 170 2.91 -4.77 15.67
CA GLY A 170 4.20 -4.63 14.98
C GLY A 170 5.42 -4.33 15.86
N THR A 171 5.42 -4.76 17.12
CA THR A 171 6.46 -4.40 18.12
C THR A 171 7.59 -5.41 18.32
N THR A 172 7.64 -6.51 17.57
CA THR A 172 8.63 -7.57 17.85
C THR A 172 10.06 -7.22 17.42
N THR A 173 10.26 -6.16 16.63
CA THR A 173 11.61 -5.72 16.24
C THR A 173 11.86 -4.27 16.68
N ALA A 174 13.06 -4.00 17.20
CA ALA A 174 13.53 -2.66 17.58
C ALA A 174 13.63 -1.66 16.38
N ARG A 175 13.11 -2.01 15.21
CA ARG A 175 13.07 -1.15 14.03
C ARG A 175 11.98 -0.09 14.23
N GLN A 176 12.37 1.18 14.15
CA GLN A 176 11.52 2.32 14.51
C GLN A 176 10.24 2.45 13.66
N TYR A 177 10.15 1.80 12.49
CA TYR A 177 9.32 2.26 11.37
C TYR A 177 8.26 1.28 10.82
N ARG A 178 7.90 0.20 11.51
CA ARG A 178 7.03 -0.87 10.96
C ARG A 178 5.77 -1.22 11.77
N GLY A 179 5.08 -0.24 12.38
CA GLY A 179 3.90 -0.53 13.20
C GLY A 179 2.72 0.40 12.98
N THR A 180 1.53 -0.13 13.27
CA THR A 180 0.25 0.59 13.32
C THR A 180 -0.32 0.45 14.73
N TYR A 181 -0.78 1.55 15.31
CA TYR A 181 -1.58 1.51 16.54
C TYR A 181 -3.03 1.26 16.16
N ARG A 182 -3.62 0.25 16.80
CA ARG A 182 -5.03 -0.09 16.64
C ARG A 182 -5.80 0.47 17.82
N HIS A 183 -6.84 1.22 17.51
CA HIS A 183 -7.70 1.89 18.48
C HIS A 183 -9.09 1.31 18.36
N TYR A 184 -9.60 0.76 19.45
CA TYR A 184 -10.89 0.11 19.51
C TYR A 184 -11.84 0.92 20.38
N PHE A 185 -12.83 1.53 19.76
CA PHE A 185 -13.98 2.14 20.42
C PHE A 185 -15.08 1.10 20.53
N PHE A 186 -15.87 1.16 21.60
CA PHE A 186 -16.91 0.16 21.80
C PHE A 186 -18.08 0.61 22.67
N VAL A 187 -19.22 -0.05 22.47
CA VAL A 187 -20.41 0.07 23.31
C VAL A 187 -20.98 -1.31 23.65
N CYS A 188 -21.58 -1.46 24.82
CA CYS A 188 -22.35 -2.63 25.24
C CYS A 188 -23.77 -2.23 25.60
N SER A 189 -24.75 -3.03 25.21
CA SER A 189 -26.16 -2.86 25.55
C SER A 189 -26.60 -3.86 26.61
N SER A 190 -27.48 -3.44 27.51
CA SER A 190 -28.18 -4.38 28.41
C SER A 190 -29.42 -5.01 27.77
N LEU A 191 -29.79 -4.58 26.56
CA LEU A 191 -30.95 -5.09 25.82
C LEU A 191 -30.60 -6.32 24.96
N PRO A 192 -31.61 -7.10 24.54
CA PRO A 192 -31.43 -8.20 23.59
C PRO A 192 -30.76 -7.76 22.28
N GLN A 193 -30.21 -8.76 21.58
CA GLN A 193 -29.33 -8.60 20.42
C GLN A 193 -29.97 -7.78 19.28
N ASP A 194 -31.28 -7.85 19.09
CA ASP A 194 -31.99 -7.24 17.96
C ASP A 194 -32.19 -5.71 18.09
N ASP A 195 -32.05 -5.13 19.29
CA ASP A 195 -32.29 -3.69 19.54
C ASP A 195 -31.03 -2.80 19.42
N LEU A 196 -29.85 -3.38 19.24
CA LEU A 196 -28.61 -2.62 19.03
C LEU A 196 -28.54 -1.93 17.66
N ASP A 197 -29.29 -2.43 16.68
CA ASP A 197 -29.32 -1.88 15.32
C ASP A 197 -30.01 -0.49 15.27
N LEU A 198 -30.66 -0.08 16.38
CA LEU A 198 -31.24 1.25 16.60
C LEU A 198 -30.23 2.30 17.09
N LEU A 199 -28.99 1.92 17.41
CA LEU A 199 -27.93 2.89 17.66
C LEU A 199 -27.44 3.37 16.29
N SER A 200 -27.64 4.64 15.97
CA SER A 200 -27.20 5.27 14.72
C SER A 200 -25.67 5.43 14.62
N LEU A 201 -24.93 4.39 15.05
CA LEU A 201 -23.48 4.34 15.07
C LEU A 201 -22.88 4.28 13.65
N ALA A 202 -23.68 3.86 12.67
CA ALA A 202 -23.33 3.91 11.25
C ALA A 202 -23.15 5.33 10.68
N ASN A 203 -23.59 6.37 11.41
CA ASN A 203 -23.49 7.77 10.98
C ASN A 203 -22.33 8.53 11.63
N PHE A 204 -21.46 7.87 12.42
CA PHE A 204 -20.31 8.56 13.01
C PHE A 204 -19.21 8.71 11.98
N GLU A 205 -18.93 9.95 11.64
CA GLU A 205 -17.74 10.32 10.87
C GLU A 205 -16.57 10.51 11.82
N PHE A 206 -15.78 9.45 11.98
CA PHE A 206 -14.51 9.58 12.67
C PHE A 206 -13.52 10.36 11.78
N PRO A 207 -12.65 11.21 12.36
CA PRO A 207 -11.58 11.91 11.61
C PRO A 207 -10.56 10.92 11.03
N PHE A 208 -10.59 9.69 11.52
CA PHE A 208 -9.85 8.56 11.01
C PHE A 208 -10.77 7.60 10.26
N PRO A 209 -10.23 6.88 9.28
CA PRO A 209 -10.96 5.86 8.57
C PRO A 209 -11.48 4.75 9.49
N THR A 210 -12.80 4.66 9.62
CA THR A 210 -13.45 3.51 10.24
C THR A 210 -13.64 2.42 9.19
N LEU A 211 -13.12 1.23 9.46
CA LEU A 211 -13.20 0.11 8.51
C LEU A 211 -14.57 -0.57 8.57
N ARG A 212 -14.97 -1.00 9.77
CA ARG A 212 -16.19 -1.78 10.01
C ARG A 212 -16.65 -1.64 11.45
N ILE A 213 -17.97 -1.67 11.66
CA ILE A 213 -18.59 -1.83 12.96
C ILE A 213 -19.00 -3.29 13.11
N VAL A 214 -18.46 -3.98 14.11
CA VAL A 214 -18.66 -5.42 14.32
C VAL A 214 -19.53 -5.67 15.54
N LYS A 215 -20.54 -6.53 15.40
CA LYS A 215 -21.42 -6.95 16.50
C LYS A 215 -20.95 -8.26 17.11
N VAL A 216 -20.74 -8.27 18.42
CA VAL A 216 -20.28 -9.43 19.19
C VAL A 216 -21.25 -9.66 20.36
N ASN A 217 -21.57 -10.91 20.68
CA ASN A 217 -22.55 -11.23 21.73
C ASN A 217 -22.05 -11.03 23.17
N ALA A 218 -20.75 -10.81 23.33
CA ALA A 218 -20.08 -10.52 24.59
C ALA A 218 -18.77 -9.80 24.27
N LEU A 219 -18.77 -8.49 24.41
CA LEU A 219 -17.66 -7.65 23.96
C LEU A 219 -16.45 -7.68 24.91
N MET A 220 -16.70 -7.80 26.23
CA MET A 220 -15.65 -7.73 27.25
C MET A 220 -14.51 -8.75 27.04
N PRO A 221 -14.75 -10.02 26.69
CA PRO A 221 -13.71 -10.99 26.34
C PRO A 221 -12.77 -10.56 25.20
N PHE A 222 -13.26 -9.79 24.23
CA PHE A 222 -12.46 -9.36 23.07
C PHE A 222 -11.65 -8.11 23.36
N ILE A 223 -12.08 -7.26 24.28
CA ILE A 223 -11.48 -5.92 24.45
C ILE A 223 -10.82 -5.77 25.83
N CYS A 224 -11.39 -6.36 26.88
CA CYS A 224 -10.88 -6.25 28.25
C CYS A 224 -10.11 -7.49 28.74
N SER A 225 -10.01 -8.57 27.96
CA SER A 225 -9.27 -9.77 28.37
C SER A 225 -7.76 -9.62 28.13
N PRO A 226 -6.90 -10.16 29.02
CA PRO A 226 -5.47 -10.27 28.76
C PRO A 226 -5.11 -11.38 27.74
N ARG A 227 -6.06 -12.26 27.41
CA ARG A 227 -5.91 -13.35 26.42
C ARG A 227 -6.87 -13.14 25.23
N PRO A 228 -6.49 -13.53 24.00
CA PRO A 228 -7.42 -13.44 22.88
C PRO A 228 -8.56 -14.46 23.05
N ALA A 229 -9.81 -14.04 22.82
CA ALA A 229 -10.96 -14.94 22.87
C ALA A 229 -10.99 -15.94 21.69
N VAL A 230 -10.38 -15.55 20.57
CA VAL A 230 -10.30 -16.34 19.34
C VAL A 230 -8.90 -16.22 18.78
N VAL A 231 -8.33 -17.36 18.41
CA VAL A 231 -7.10 -17.46 17.61
C VAL A 231 -7.41 -18.13 16.29
N VAL A 232 -6.87 -17.57 15.21
CA VAL A 232 -7.12 -18.02 13.85
C VAL A 232 -5.84 -18.61 13.27
N VAL A 233 -5.96 -19.79 12.69
CA VAL A 233 -4.92 -20.42 11.87
C VAL A 233 -5.49 -20.57 10.46
N VAL A 234 -4.69 -20.25 9.44
CA VAL A 234 -5.13 -20.35 8.05
C VAL A 234 -4.36 -21.47 7.35
N SER A 235 -5.04 -22.38 6.67
CA SER A 235 -4.42 -23.33 5.74
C SER A 235 -4.69 -22.90 4.30
N VAL A 236 -3.66 -23.02 3.46
CA VAL A 236 -3.71 -22.68 2.02
C VAL A 236 -3.30 -23.94 1.25
N GLY A 237 -4.28 -24.63 0.66
CA GLY A 237 -4.07 -25.86 -0.10
C GLY A 237 -4.28 -27.17 0.68
N VAL A 238 -4.52 -28.24 -0.07
CA VAL A 238 -4.94 -29.55 0.47
C VAL A 238 -3.87 -30.21 1.34
N ASN A 239 -2.60 -30.13 0.92
CA ASN A 239 -1.48 -30.69 1.67
C ASN A 239 -1.28 -29.97 3.01
N ALA A 240 -1.33 -28.64 3.01
CA ALA A 240 -1.22 -27.85 4.23
C ALA A 240 -2.30 -28.22 5.24
N LYS A 241 -3.56 -28.29 4.81
CA LYS A 241 -4.67 -28.70 5.69
C LYS A 241 -4.42 -30.08 6.30
N ARG A 242 -4.03 -31.05 5.47
CA ARG A 242 -3.79 -32.43 5.92
C ARG A 242 -2.69 -32.52 6.97
N VAL A 243 -1.57 -31.83 6.74
CA VAL A 243 -0.44 -31.82 7.70
C VAL A 243 -0.80 -31.03 8.95
N LEU A 244 -1.48 -29.90 8.80
CA LEU A 244 -1.93 -29.06 9.92
C LEU A 244 -2.84 -29.83 10.89
N LEU A 245 -3.76 -30.65 10.35
CA LEU A 245 -4.66 -31.50 11.13
C LEU A 245 -4.06 -32.84 11.59
N SER A 246 -2.79 -33.12 11.26
CA SER A 246 -2.14 -34.37 11.67
C SER A 246 -1.82 -34.40 13.18
N GLU A 247 -1.57 -33.24 13.78
CA GLU A 247 -1.30 -33.08 15.21
C GLU A 247 -2.08 -31.89 15.78
N GLY A 248 -3.20 -32.20 16.41
CA GLY A 248 -4.10 -31.22 17.06
C GLY A 248 -5.44 -31.10 16.34
N THR A 249 -6.45 -30.62 17.06
CA THR A 249 -7.81 -30.42 16.55
C THR A 249 -8.27 -28.99 16.84
N PRO A 250 -8.63 -28.21 15.81
CA PRO A 250 -9.24 -26.90 16.02
C PRO A 250 -10.66 -27.06 16.60
N ASP A 251 -11.15 -26.03 17.29
CA ASP A 251 -12.51 -26.01 17.82
C ASP A 251 -13.56 -25.89 16.70
N HIS A 252 -13.25 -25.12 15.66
CA HIS A 252 -14.07 -25.00 14.46
C HIS A 252 -13.22 -24.88 13.20
N ILE A 253 -13.77 -25.35 12.09
CA ILE A 253 -13.16 -25.28 10.77
C ILE A 253 -14.14 -24.55 9.84
N PHE A 254 -13.68 -23.49 9.20
CA PHE A 254 -14.38 -22.83 8.10
C PHE A 254 -13.64 -23.12 6.80
N SER A 255 -14.31 -23.78 5.86
CA SER A 255 -13.75 -24.00 4.54
C SER A 255 -14.24 -22.90 3.58
N THR A 256 -13.31 -22.24 2.89
CA THR A 256 -13.60 -21.30 1.81
C THR A 256 -12.98 -21.82 0.52
N SER A 257 -13.77 -21.82 -0.55
CA SER A 257 -13.31 -22.21 -1.87
C SER A 257 -12.77 -20.99 -2.59
N PHE A 258 -11.55 -21.12 -3.12
CA PHE A 258 -10.85 -20.08 -3.84
C PHE A 258 -10.70 -20.47 -5.31
N PHE A 259 -11.30 -19.66 -6.18
CA PHE A 259 -11.27 -19.81 -7.63
C PHE A 259 -10.46 -18.64 -8.21
N PRO A 260 -9.15 -18.82 -8.50
CA PRO A 260 -8.27 -17.71 -8.83
C PRO A 260 -8.70 -16.92 -10.08
N PHE A 261 -9.51 -17.51 -10.96
CA PHE A 261 -9.99 -16.91 -12.20
C PHE A 261 -11.53 -16.80 -12.25
N ASP A 262 -12.21 -16.88 -11.11
CA ASP A 262 -13.65 -16.58 -10.99
C ASP A 262 -13.89 -15.67 -9.78
N VAL A 263 -13.89 -14.36 -10.03
CA VAL A 263 -14.06 -13.33 -9.00
C VAL A 263 -15.41 -13.45 -8.31
N SER A 264 -16.47 -13.77 -9.06
CA SER A 264 -17.82 -13.90 -8.53
C SER A 264 -17.89 -15.02 -7.49
N ARG A 265 -17.39 -16.22 -7.84
CA ARG A 265 -17.44 -17.39 -6.96
C ARG A 265 -16.54 -17.25 -5.74
N THR A 266 -15.30 -16.79 -5.93
CA THR A 266 -14.36 -16.55 -4.83
C THR A 266 -14.97 -15.62 -3.77
N PHE A 267 -15.49 -14.46 -4.19
CA PHE A 267 -16.06 -13.50 -3.24
C PHE A 267 -17.41 -13.92 -2.68
N SER A 268 -18.18 -14.76 -3.39
CA SER A 268 -19.38 -15.39 -2.81
C SER A 268 -18.98 -16.36 -1.69
N SER A 269 -17.91 -17.14 -1.87
CA SER A 269 -17.39 -18.02 -0.81
C SER A 269 -16.86 -17.23 0.39
N LEU A 270 -16.15 -16.12 0.15
CA LEU A 270 -15.67 -15.26 1.23
C LEU A 270 -16.80 -14.55 1.98
N GLN A 271 -17.86 -14.14 1.28
CA GLN A 271 -19.04 -13.56 1.91
C GLN A 271 -19.79 -14.59 2.76
N GLU A 272 -19.88 -15.84 2.30
CA GLU A 272 -20.43 -16.93 3.10
C GLU A 272 -19.57 -17.20 4.35
N PHE A 273 -18.26 -17.26 4.20
CA PHE A 273 -17.31 -17.34 5.32
C PHE A 273 -17.50 -16.19 6.31
N GLU A 274 -17.56 -14.95 5.83
CA GLU A 274 -17.78 -13.75 6.64
C GLU A 274 -19.08 -13.87 7.45
N ASN A 275 -20.20 -14.25 6.81
CA ASN A 275 -21.47 -14.45 7.48
C ASN A 275 -21.37 -15.53 8.57
N GLN A 276 -20.74 -16.66 8.27
CA GLN A 276 -20.56 -17.76 9.21
C GLN A 276 -19.66 -17.37 10.39
N TYR A 277 -18.56 -16.66 10.13
CA TYR A 277 -17.64 -16.16 11.13
C TYR A 277 -18.30 -15.13 12.05
N LEU A 278 -19.01 -14.14 11.48
CA LEU A 278 -19.77 -13.16 12.27
C LEU A 278 -20.89 -13.81 13.08
N LEU A 279 -21.59 -14.81 12.53
CA LEU A 279 -22.59 -15.59 13.28
C LEU A 279 -21.95 -16.39 14.42
N PHE A 280 -20.76 -16.95 14.22
CA PHE A 280 -19.99 -17.60 15.27
C PHE A 280 -19.69 -16.61 16.42
N LEU A 281 -19.24 -15.39 16.09
CA LEU A 281 -19.01 -14.32 17.08
C LEU A 281 -20.29 -13.88 17.83
N GLN A 282 -21.46 -14.17 17.28
CA GLN A 282 -22.75 -13.81 17.88
C GLN A 282 -23.42 -14.93 18.66
N LYS A 283 -23.02 -16.19 18.46
CA LYS A 283 -23.66 -17.37 19.06
C LYS A 283 -22.78 -18.09 20.08
N SER A 284 -21.47 -17.93 19.98
CA SER A 284 -20.52 -18.65 20.83
C SER A 284 -20.46 -18.11 22.25
N LYS A 285 -20.08 -18.98 23.18
CA LYS A 285 -19.73 -18.59 24.55
C LYS A 285 -18.22 -18.43 24.67
N TRP A 286 -17.76 -17.34 25.27
CA TRP A 286 -16.33 -17.01 25.39
C TRP A 286 -15.77 -17.42 26.75
N ASN A 287 -16.04 -18.66 27.15
CA ASN A 287 -15.49 -19.22 28.37
C ASN A 287 -14.02 -19.64 28.20
N LYS A 288 -13.55 -19.85 26.96
CA LYS A 288 -12.17 -20.20 26.61
C LYS A 288 -11.68 -19.48 25.35
N THR A 289 -10.38 -19.51 25.11
CA THR A 289 -9.81 -19.16 23.80
C THR A 289 -10.19 -20.26 22.81
N HIS A 290 -10.90 -19.89 21.74
CA HIS A 290 -11.28 -20.81 20.67
C HIS A 290 -10.24 -20.81 19.55
N VAL A 291 -9.84 -21.99 19.09
CA VAL A 291 -8.94 -22.17 17.95
C VAL A 291 -9.76 -22.39 16.69
N LEU A 292 -9.71 -21.43 15.75
CA LEU A 292 -10.39 -21.51 14.47
C LEU A 292 -9.39 -21.85 13.37
N LEU A 293 -9.72 -22.84 12.55
CA LEU A 293 -9.03 -23.10 11.29
C LEU A 293 -9.85 -22.50 10.14
N VAL A 294 -9.25 -21.60 9.36
CA VAL A 294 -9.79 -21.15 8.08
C VAL A 294 -9.03 -21.87 6.99
N ASP A 295 -9.71 -22.76 6.29
CA ASP A 295 -9.15 -23.57 5.23
C ASP A 295 -9.49 -22.98 3.87
N ILE A 296 -8.47 -22.64 3.09
CA ILE A 296 -8.60 -22.09 1.74
C ILE A 296 -8.29 -23.23 0.74
N ASP A 297 -9.34 -23.72 0.11
CA ASP A 297 -9.28 -24.78 -0.89
C ASP A 297 -9.13 -24.19 -2.30
N PHE A 298 -8.14 -24.63 -3.05
CA PHE A 298 -7.78 -24.06 -4.36
C PHE A 298 -8.41 -24.86 -5.49
N ASP A 299 -9.13 -24.19 -6.38
CA ASP A 299 -9.62 -24.77 -7.62
C ASP A 299 -9.23 -23.88 -8.82
N ASP A 300 -8.23 -24.33 -9.59
CA ASP A 300 -7.75 -23.66 -10.80
C ASP A 300 -8.37 -24.21 -12.09
N SER A 301 -9.27 -25.21 -11.98
CA SER A 301 -9.77 -25.99 -13.12
C SER A 301 -10.67 -25.17 -14.05
N TYR A 302 -11.23 -24.06 -13.55
CA TYR A 302 -12.18 -23.22 -14.26
C TYR A 302 -11.70 -21.77 -14.32
N ARG A 303 -11.73 -21.18 -15.52
CA ARG A 303 -11.26 -19.80 -15.79
C ARG A 303 -12.32 -18.98 -16.49
N VAL A 304 -12.75 -17.89 -15.85
CA VAL A 304 -13.71 -16.91 -16.37
C VAL A 304 -13.00 -15.62 -16.75
N GLU A 305 -12.17 -15.10 -15.85
CA GLU A 305 -11.36 -13.89 -16.06
C GLU A 305 -9.93 -14.20 -16.51
N THR A 306 -9.23 -13.20 -17.08
CA THR A 306 -7.84 -13.34 -17.53
C THR A 306 -6.84 -13.09 -16.40
N SER A 307 -7.09 -12.10 -15.54
CA SER A 307 -6.25 -11.81 -14.38
C SER A 307 -6.61 -12.69 -13.21
N ARG A 308 -5.59 -13.36 -12.67
CA ARG A 308 -5.70 -14.15 -11.44
C ARG A 308 -5.96 -13.24 -10.24
N ILE A 309 -6.81 -13.66 -9.33
CA ILE A 309 -6.91 -13.12 -7.98
C ILE A 309 -5.71 -13.68 -7.19
N PRO A 310 -4.86 -12.86 -6.58
CA PRO A 310 -3.78 -13.36 -5.75
C PRO A 310 -4.35 -13.94 -4.43
N PRO A 311 -3.84 -15.08 -3.91
CA PRO A 311 -4.19 -15.60 -2.58
C PRO A 311 -4.07 -14.54 -1.47
N GLU A 312 -3.14 -13.61 -1.64
CA GLU A 312 -2.89 -12.45 -0.80
C GLU A 312 -4.13 -11.57 -0.60
N ASP A 313 -4.97 -11.38 -1.63
CA ASP A 313 -6.19 -10.59 -1.51
C ASP A 313 -7.24 -11.31 -0.63
N VAL A 314 -7.27 -12.64 -0.70
CA VAL A 314 -8.14 -13.48 0.14
C VAL A 314 -7.66 -13.48 1.59
N LEU A 315 -6.36 -13.65 1.79
CA LEU A 315 -5.71 -13.56 3.10
C LEU A 315 -5.93 -12.19 3.73
N LEU A 316 -5.79 -11.12 2.94
CA LEU A 316 -6.04 -9.75 3.39
C LEU A 316 -7.50 -9.56 3.85
N PHE A 317 -8.47 -10.15 3.16
CA PHE A 317 -9.87 -10.12 3.59
C PHE A 317 -10.04 -10.78 4.96
N ILE A 318 -9.47 -11.97 5.16
CA ILE A 318 -9.51 -12.70 6.44
C ILE A 318 -8.80 -11.90 7.54
N MET A 319 -7.64 -11.31 7.24
CA MET A 319 -6.86 -10.48 8.17
C MET A 319 -7.62 -9.25 8.64
N ASN A 320 -8.23 -8.51 7.71
CA ASN A 320 -9.04 -7.34 8.06
C ASN A 320 -10.22 -7.75 8.95
N LEU A 321 -10.89 -8.86 8.63
CA LEU A 321 -11.99 -9.38 9.45
C LEU A 321 -11.51 -9.77 10.87
N CYS A 322 -10.35 -10.42 10.98
CA CYS A 322 -9.77 -10.77 12.28
C CYS A 322 -9.45 -9.52 13.11
N ASP A 323 -8.77 -8.55 12.50
CA ASP A 323 -8.41 -7.32 13.18
C ASP A 323 -9.63 -6.47 13.59
N ASP A 324 -10.65 -6.37 12.74
CA ASP A 324 -11.91 -5.67 13.02
C ASP A 324 -12.67 -6.31 14.19
N THR A 325 -12.41 -7.60 14.44
CA THR A 325 -13.01 -8.39 15.52
C THR A 325 -12.08 -8.55 16.73
N SER A 326 -10.90 -7.90 16.71
CA SER A 326 -9.85 -8.03 17.73
C SER A 326 -9.43 -9.49 17.99
N THR A 327 -9.42 -10.32 16.94
CA THR A 327 -8.93 -11.70 16.98
C THR A 327 -7.53 -11.80 16.39
N ASN A 328 -6.78 -12.81 16.82
CA ASN A 328 -5.36 -12.93 16.48
C ASN A 328 -5.13 -14.06 15.47
N ILE A 329 -4.50 -13.76 14.34
CA ILE A 329 -3.96 -14.80 13.47
C ILE A 329 -2.61 -15.25 14.04
N VAL A 330 -2.50 -16.53 14.38
CA VAL A 330 -1.30 -17.10 15.02
C VAL A 330 -0.42 -17.87 14.03
N GLY A 331 -0.95 -18.23 12.85
CA GLY A 331 -0.16 -18.77 11.77
C GLY A 331 -0.91 -18.96 10.46
N ILE A 332 -0.17 -18.95 9.36
CA ILE A 332 -0.64 -19.33 8.03
C ILE A 332 0.25 -20.47 7.53
N SER A 333 -0.34 -21.63 7.21
CA SER A 333 0.38 -22.75 6.63
C SER A 333 0.07 -22.88 5.15
N PHE A 334 1.11 -22.78 4.31
CA PHE A 334 1.03 -22.97 2.87
C PHE A 334 1.41 -24.39 2.48
N GLY A 335 0.73 -24.95 1.48
CA GLY A 335 1.13 -26.22 0.87
C GLY A 335 2.24 -26.00 -0.13
N ASP A 336 3.23 -26.89 -0.19
CA ASP A 336 4.33 -26.85 -1.17
C ASP A 336 3.85 -26.67 -2.62
N ASP A 337 2.66 -27.20 -2.93
CA ASP A 337 1.98 -27.13 -4.23
C ASP A 337 1.30 -25.79 -4.52
N THR A 338 1.11 -24.95 -3.50
CA THR A 338 0.49 -23.62 -3.62
C THR A 338 1.50 -22.47 -3.58
N ILE A 339 2.77 -22.76 -3.23
CA ILE A 339 3.86 -21.79 -3.26
C ILE A 339 4.32 -21.62 -4.71
N GLU A 340 3.64 -20.75 -5.46
CA GLU A 340 4.29 -20.17 -6.63
C GLU A 340 5.40 -19.21 -6.18
N ASN A 341 6.47 -19.11 -6.98
CA ASN A 341 7.53 -18.10 -6.83
C ASN A 341 7.01 -16.63 -6.76
N SER A 342 5.72 -16.41 -6.96
CA SER A 342 4.99 -15.14 -6.88
C SER A 342 4.54 -14.77 -5.46
N LEU A 343 4.34 -15.76 -4.57
CA LEU A 343 4.13 -15.53 -3.13
C LEU A 343 5.47 -15.10 -2.54
N ARG A 344 5.82 -13.83 -2.72
CA ARG A 344 6.85 -13.14 -1.92
C ARG A 344 6.31 -12.99 -0.50
N LEU A 345 6.00 -14.11 0.17
CA LEU A 345 5.99 -14.18 1.61
C LEU A 345 7.41 -13.81 2.01
N SER A 346 7.63 -12.52 2.30
CA SER A 346 8.91 -12.05 2.78
C SER A 346 9.10 -12.71 4.14
N THR A 347 9.67 -13.92 4.11
CA THR A 347 10.04 -14.69 5.30
C THR A 347 11.11 -13.95 6.11
N ASN A 348 11.70 -12.91 5.53
CA ASN A 348 12.89 -12.24 6.04
C ASN A 348 12.67 -10.79 6.40
N THR A 349 12.10 -10.60 7.58
CA THR A 349 12.33 -9.38 8.34
C THR A 349 12.98 -9.68 9.67
N GLY A 350 13.93 -10.63 9.73
CA GLY A 350 14.79 -10.87 10.90
C GLY A 350 14.03 -10.98 12.24
N GLY A 351 12.77 -11.39 12.19
CA GLY A 351 11.80 -11.34 13.26
C GLY A 351 10.84 -12.51 13.13
N PRO A 352 10.07 -12.82 14.18
CA PRO A 352 9.19 -13.99 14.20
C PRO A 352 8.18 -13.90 13.06
N ASN A 353 8.33 -14.77 12.06
CA ASN A 353 7.40 -14.89 10.93
C ASN A 353 6.33 -15.93 11.28
N ALA A 354 5.06 -15.59 11.10
CA ALA A 354 3.92 -16.48 11.35
C ALA A 354 3.44 -17.19 10.06
N CYS A 355 4.22 -17.16 8.99
CA CYS A 355 3.97 -17.95 7.78
C CYS A 355 4.85 -19.21 7.79
N TYR A 356 4.21 -20.35 7.56
CA TYR A 356 4.78 -21.69 7.65
C TYR A 356 4.51 -22.47 6.37
N VAL A 357 5.29 -23.53 6.14
CA VAL A 357 5.12 -24.42 5.00
C VAL A 357 4.85 -25.82 5.54
N ASN A 358 3.65 -26.36 5.26
CA ASN A 358 3.22 -27.70 5.70
C ASN A 358 3.53 -27.99 7.19
N GLU A 359 3.13 -27.10 8.10
CA GLU A 359 3.37 -27.26 9.54
C GLU A 359 2.14 -27.78 10.30
N THR A 360 2.35 -28.38 11.47
CA THR A 360 1.26 -28.91 12.31
C THR A 360 0.58 -27.84 13.15
N LEU A 361 -0.71 -27.99 13.46
CA LEU A 361 -1.45 -27.05 14.31
C LEU A 361 -0.78 -26.92 15.69
N ARG A 362 -0.38 -28.05 16.28
CA ARG A 362 0.36 -28.06 17.54
C ARG A 362 1.62 -27.19 17.49
N HIS A 363 2.43 -27.35 16.44
CA HIS A 363 3.66 -26.57 16.29
C HIS A 363 3.39 -25.06 16.23
N ILE A 364 2.41 -24.66 15.43
CA ILE A 364 2.03 -23.25 15.25
C ILE A 364 1.56 -22.64 16.59
N LEU A 365 0.73 -23.36 17.35
CA LEU A 365 0.23 -22.90 18.64
C LEU A 365 1.33 -22.82 19.71
N GLU A 366 2.28 -23.77 19.73
CA GLU A 366 3.41 -23.79 20.66
C GLU A 366 4.40 -22.64 20.42
N ARG A 367 4.59 -22.21 19.16
CA ARG A 367 5.44 -21.06 18.81
C ARG A 367 4.90 -19.73 19.34
N GLY A 368 3.58 -19.62 19.52
CA GLY A 368 2.92 -18.43 20.07
C GLY A 368 3.16 -17.15 19.28
N HIS A 369 3.47 -17.26 17.98
CA HIS A 369 3.60 -16.11 17.10
C HIS A 369 2.23 -15.50 16.79
N SER A 370 2.20 -14.21 16.49
CA SER A 370 1.02 -13.53 15.98
C SER A 370 1.43 -12.78 14.73
N LEU A 371 0.66 -12.95 13.66
CA LEU A 371 0.90 -12.26 12.41
C LEU A 371 0.49 -10.80 12.55
N ASP A 372 1.42 -9.89 12.27
CA ASP A 372 1.12 -8.48 12.17
C ASP A 372 0.65 -8.14 10.75
N THR A 373 -0.66 -8.03 10.61
CA THR A 373 -1.33 -7.67 9.35
C THR A 373 -0.87 -6.31 8.82
N SER A 374 -0.44 -5.39 9.68
CA SER A 374 -0.04 -4.03 9.29
C SER A 374 1.35 -3.96 8.66
N SER A 375 2.22 -4.92 8.98
CA SER A 375 3.56 -5.07 8.41
C SER A 375 3.60 -6.01 7.20
N THR A 376 2.53 -6.78 6.97
CA THR A 376 2.43 -7.71 5.84
C THR A 376 2.03 -6.93 4.59
N LEU A 377 2.92 -6.87 3.60
CA LEU A 377 2.66 -6.18 2.34
C LEU A 377 2.05 -7.17 1.34
N PHE A 378 0.79 -6.94 0.97
CA PHE A 378 0.11 -7.62 -0.12
C PHE A 378 0.10 -6.72 -1.34
N GLY A 379 0.74 -7.13 -2.44
CA GLY A 379 0.92 -6.25 -3.60
C GLY A 379 1.87 -5.07 -3.33
N GLY A 380 2.07 -4.23 -4.34
CA GLY A 380 2.95 -3.06 -4.26
C GLY A 380 2.34 -1.84 -3.55
N PHE A 381 1.23 -2.00 -2.82
CA PHE A 381 0.57 -0.94 -2.05
C PHE A 381 0.80 -1.12 -0.54
N PRO A 382 1.18 -0.05 0.18
CA PRO A 382 1.28 -0.05 1.63
C PRO A 382 -0.06 -0.36 2.30
N GLN A 383 -0.05 -1.27 3.28
CA GLN A 383 -1.27 -1.77 3.92
C GLN A 383 -2.10 -0.69 4.62
N HIS A 384 -1.46 0.32 5.22
CA HIS A 384 -2.16 1.42 5.91
C HIS A 384 -2.95 2.34 4.96
N LEU A 385 -2.68 2.30 3.64
CA LEU A 385 -3.45 3.02 2.63
C LEU A 385 -4.67 2.23 2.15
N LYS A 386 -4.63 0.89 2.29
CA LYS A 386 -5.69 0.02 1.77
C LYS A 386 -6.93 0.09 2.66
N ARG A 387 -8.08 0.27 2.02
CA ARG A 387 -9.40 0.12 2.65
C ARG A 387 -10.02 -1.23 2.32
N PRO A 388 -10.79 -1.84 3.23
CA PRO A 388 -11.62 -3.00 2.91
C PRO A 388 -12.59 -2.68 1.78
N LEU A 389 -12.83 -3.69 0.96
CA LEU A 389 -13.78 -3.64 -0.14
C LEU A 389 -14.97 -4.54 0.18
N SER A 390 -16.17 -4.07 -0.13
CA SER A 390 -17.32 -4.98 -0.18
C SER A 390 -17.13 -6.00 -1.31
N SER A 391 -17.66 -7.21 -1.16
CA SER A 391 -17.62 -8.25 -2.20
C SER A 391 -18.14 -7.74 -3.54
N GLN A 392 -19.27 -7.02 -3.52
CA GLN A 392 -19.90 -6.44 -4.70
C GLN A 392 -19.00 -5.40 -5.39
N THR A 393 -18.40 -4.50 -4.61
CA THR A 393 -17.48 -3.48 -5.16
C THR A 393 -16.23 -4.13 -5.73
N TYR A 394 -15.67 -5.13 -5.06
CA TYR A 394 -14.50 -5.86 -5.56
C TYR A 394 -14.81 -6.53 -6.90
N VAL A 395 -15.91 -7.28 -6.99
CA VAL A 395 -16.35 -7.95 -8.24
C VAL A 395 -16.54 -6.94 -9.36
N GLN A 396 -17.24 -5.83 -9.09
CA GLN A 396 -17.48 -4.78 -10.09
C GLN A 396 -16.17 -4.17 -10.59
N MET A 397 -15.26 -3.81 -9.69
CA MET A 397 -13.99 -3.18 -10.05
C MET A 397 -13.06 -4.14 -10.78
N ARG A 398 -12.96 -5.42 -10.36
CA ARG A 398 -12.18 -6.43 -11.10
C ARG A 398 -12.66 -6.60 -12.54
N ARG A 399 -13.97 -6.67 -12.76
CA ARG A 399 -14.53 -6.73 -14.12
C ARG A 399 -14.21 -5.48 -14.95
N GLN A 400 -14.14 -4.32 -14.32
CA GLN A 400 -13.68 -3.10 -15.01
C GLN A 400 -12.19 -3.18 -15.35
N VAL A 401 -11.34 -3.71 -14.46
CA VAL A 401 -9.91 -3.92 -14.74
C VAL A 401 -9.71 -4.83 -15.94
N GLU A 402 -10.43 -5.94 -16.04
CA GLU A 402 -10.33 -6.88 -17.17
C GLU A 402 -10.50 -6.18 -18.53
N LYS A 403 -11.36 -5.15 -18.60
CA LYS A 403 -11.51 -4.33 -19.82
C LYS A 403 -10.23 -3.57 -20.15
N TRP A 404 -9.53 -3.05 -19.15
CA TRP A 404 -8.43 -2.09 -19.32
C TRP A 404 -7.05 -2.73 -19.32
N LEU A 405 -6.90 -3.91 -18.72
CA LEU A 405 -5.65 -4.64 -18.59
C LEU A 405 -4.91 -4.84 -19.93
N PRO A 406 -5.59 -5.18 -21.05
CA PRO A 406 -4.91 -5.35 -22.35
C PRO A 406 -4.24 -4.09 -22.91
N TYR A 407 -4.57 -2.90 -22.37
CA TYR A 407 -4.01 -1.62 -22.82
C TYR A 407 -2.83 -1.16 -21.96
N PHE A 408 -2.49 -1.90 -20.90
CA PHE A 408 -1.26 -1.68 -20.16
C PHE A 408 -0.09 -2.33 -20.91
N CYS A 409 0.89 -1.52 -21.29
CA CYS A 409 2.12 -1.99 -21.92
C CYS A 409 3.32 -1.37 -21.19
N GLU A 410 4.23 -2.20 -20.70
CA GLU A 410 5.48 -1.70 -20.15
C GLU A 410 6.34 -1.08 -21.26
N PRO A 411 6.95 0.11 -21.03
CA PRO A 411 7.82 0.72 -22.01
C PRO A 411 9.05 -0.15 -22.30
N THR A 412 9.41 -0.30 -23.58
CA THR A 412 10.62 -1.03 -23.97
C THR A 412 11.86 -0.22 -23.62
N CYS A 413 12.76 -0.78 -22.81
CA CYS A 413 14.00 -0.11 -22.44
C CYS A 413 14.92 0.05 -23.66
N LEU A 414 15.37 1.28 -23.93
CA LEU A 414 16.32 1.60 -24.98
C LEU A 414 17.72 1.16 -24.55
N ASN A 415 18.26 0.19 -25.28
CA ASN A 415 19.65 -0.25 -25.27
C ASN A 415 20.14 -0.30 -26.73
N ARG A 416 21.43 -0.53 -26.96
CA ARG A 416 22.00 -0.48 -28.33
C ARG A 416 21.28 -1.41 -29.32
N VAL A 417 20.70 -2.51 -28.85
CA VAL A 417 19.92 -3.45 -29.66
C VAL A 417 18.54 -2.89 -30.01
N THR A 418 17.79 -2.42 -29.00
CA THR A 418 16.42 -1.92 -29.19
C THR A 418 16.39 -0.54 -29.85
N PHE A 419 17.47 0.24 -29.76
CA PHE A 419 17.60 1.56 -30.38
C PHE A 419 17.48 1.51 -31.91
N VAL A 420 18.09 0.51 -32.55
CA VAL A 420 17.99 0.31 -34.00
C VAL A 420 16.56 -0.08 -34.40
N ALA A 421 15.92 -0.95 -33.63
CA ALA A 421 14.53 -1.35 -33.85
C ALA A 421 13.57 -0.17 -33.65
N ALA A 422 13.87 0.71 -32.68
CA ALA A 422 13.05 1.88 -32.36
C ALA A 422 13.09 2.97 -33.43
N ALA A 423 14.17 3.04 -34.22
CA ALA A 423 14.37 4.06 -35.25
C ALA A 423 13.20 4.16 -36.24
N LYS A 424 12.63 3.01 -36.66
CA LYS A 424 11.46 2.99 -37.54
C LYS A 424 10.23 3.64 -36.88
N SER A 425 10.02 3.40 -35.59
CA SER A 425 8.90 3.95 -34.84
C SER A 425 9.00 5.47 -34.69
N PHE A 426 10.19 5.98 -34.32
CA PHE A 426 10.45 7.41 -34.19
C PHE A 426 10.46 8.17 -35.53
N ALA A 427 10.69 7.45 -36.63
CA ALA A 427 10.56 7.98 -37.98
C ALA A 427 9.10 8.22 -38.42
N GLU A 428 8.16 7.47 -37.87
CA GLU A 428 6.76 7.45 -38.29
C GLU A 428 5.89 8.47 -37.53
N VAL A 429 6.13 8.66 -36.23
CA VAL A 429 5.31 9.53 -35.37
C VAL A 429 6.16 10.37 -34.41
N ASN A 430 5.59 11.47 -33.93
CA ASN A 430 6.19 12.25 -32.85
C ASN A 430 5.99 11.55 -31.51
N TYR A 431 6.87 11.88 -30.57
CA TYR A 431 6.83 11.38 -29.21
C TYR A 431 6.79 12.53 -28.20
N TYR A 432 6.28 12.22 -27.00
CA TYR A 432 6.32 13.07 -25.82
C TYR A 432 7.15 12.39 -24.74
N ALA A 433 7.90 13.18 -23.97
CA ALA A 433 8.77 12.70 -22.92
C ALA A 433 8.22 13.04 -21.54
N ARG A 434 8.39 12.15 -20.56
CA ARG A 434 8.14 12.40 -19.14
C ARG A 434 9.21 11.73 -18.28
N ASN A 435 9.31 12.11 -16.99
CA ASN A 435 10.14 11.36 -16.06
C ASN A 435 9.59 9.94 -15.82
N TRP A 436 10.52 8.98 -15.68
CA TRP A 436 10.22 7.61 -15.30
C TRP A 436 10.11 7.51 -13.77
N ALA A 437 8.87 7.44 -13.27
CA ALA A 437 8.58 7.22 -11.86
C ALA A 437 8.99 5.80 -11.42
N VAL A 438 9.66 5.67 -10.27
CA VAL A 438 10.07 4.38 -9.71
C VAL A 438 9.06 3.92 -8.67
N GLY A 439 8.31 2.88 -8.97
CA GLY A 439 7.29 2.38 -8.07
C GLY A 439 6.43 1.28 -8.67
N THR A 440 5.24 1.09 -8.11
CA THR A 440 4.30 0.05 -8.52
C THR A 440 3.39 0.58 -9.63
N SER A 441 3.41 -0.08 -10.79
CA SER A 441 2.51 0.24 -11.92
C SER A 441 1.06 -0.14 -11.60
N VAL A 442 0.14 0.80 -11.79
CA VAL A 442 -1.27 0.63 -11.41
C VAL A 442 -2.24 1.13 -12.47
N ILE A 443 -3.41 0.49 -12.51
CA ILE A 443 -4.60 1.04 -13.15
C ILE A 443 -5.46 1.68 -12.06
N MET A 444 -5.59 3.00 -12.08
CA MET A 444 -6.41 3.76 -11.14
C MET A 444 -7.79 4.00 -11.73
N MET A 445 -8.85 3.58 -11.05
CA MET A 445 -10.23 3.73 -11.51
C MET A 445 -11.07 4.52 -10.53
N THR A 446 -12.11 5.19 -11.02
CA THR A 446 -13.14 5.78 -10.16
C THR A 446 -14.53 5.29 -10.50
N ASN A 447 -15.34 5.01 -9.47
CA ASN A 447 -16.74 4.60 -9.67
C ASN A 447 -17.65 5.83 -9.90
N GLY A 448 -18.97 5.60 -10.02
CA GLY A 448 -19.97 6.67 -10.20
C GLY A 448 -20.09 7.66 -9.03
N LYS A 449 -19.51 7.34 -7.87
CA LYS A 449 -19.47 8.23 -6.68
C LYS A 449 -18.14 8.98 -6.56
N GLY A 450 -17.15 8.65 -7.39
CA GLY A 450 -15.78 9.17 -7.30
C GLY A 450 -14.88 8.46 -6.29
N ASP A 451 -15.29 7.29 -5.79
CA ASP A 451 -14.42 6.43 -4.98
C ASP A 451 -13.27 5.94 -5.85
N THR A 452 -12.03 5.96 -5.32
CA THR A 452 -10.82 5.66 -6.09
C THR A 452 -10.31 4.26 -5.79
N PHE A 453 -10.03 3.48 -6.82
CA PHE A 453 -9.52 2.12 -6.72
C PHE A 453 -8.22 2.02 -7.51
N CYS A 454 -7.29 1.22 -7.03
CA CYS A 454 -6.03 0.97 -7.73
C CYS A 454 -5.79 -0.52 -7.86
N PHE A 455 -5.56 -0.94 -9.10
CA PHE A 455 -5.19 -2.30 -9.42
C PHE A 455 -3.69 -2.36 -9.71
N ASP A 456 -2.95 -3.13 -8.93
CA ASP A 456 -1.53 -3.42 -9.17
C ASP A 456 -1.39 -4.41 -10.32
N VAL A 457 -0.76 -3.98 -11.41
CA VAL A 457 -0.66 -4.79 -12.63
C VAL A 457 0.27 -5.99 -12.44
N GLN A 458 1.29 -5.88 -11.59
CA GLN A 458 2.27 -6.94 -11.37
C GLN A 458 1.70 -8.05 -10.48
N THR A 459 1.08 -7.67 -9.36
CA THR A 459 0.57 -8.65 -8.39
C THR A 459 -0.90 -9.00 -8.61
N SER A 460 -1.58 -8.29 -9.51
CA SER A 460 -3.03 -8.37 -9.71
C SER A 460 -3.84 -8.10 -8.44
N SER A 461 -3.30 -7.36 -7.46
CA SER A 461 -4.02 -7.00 -6.22
C SER A 461 -4.87 -5.74 -6.45
N LEU A 462 -6.11 -5.75 -5.94
CA LEU A 462 -7.00 -4.58 -5.97
C LEU A 462 -7.02 -3.87 -4.62
N SER A 463 -6.80 -2.56 -4.63
CA SER A 463 -6.79 -1.70 -3.44
C SER A 463 -7.84 -0.60 -3.56
N PHE A 464 -8.51 -0.28 -2.45
CA PHE A 464 -9.45 0.84 -2.37
C PHE A 464 -8.84 2.01 -1.61
N LEU A 465 -8.98 3.22 -2.16
CA LEU A 465 -8.52 4.49 -1.62
C LEU A 465 -9.73 5.41 -1.40
N SER A 466 -10.08 5.60 -0.12
CA SER A 466 -11.14 6.54 0.27
C SER A 466 -10.75 7.98 -0.10
N HIS A 467 -11.70 8.74 -0.66
CA HIS A 467 -11.57 10.18 -0.95
C HIS A 467 -10.39 10.58 -1.86
N GLY A 468 -9.98 9.71 -2.79
CA GLY A 468 -8.76 9.90 -3.58
C GLY A 468 -8.80 11.05 -4.57
N LEU A 469 -9.69 11.01 -5.56
CA LEU A 469 -9.69 11.94 -6.69
C LEU A 469 -10.85 12.96 -6.63
N LYS A 470 -10.52 14.21 -6.29
CA LYS A 470 -11.46 15.35 -6.34
C LYS A 470 -10.88 16.47 -7.18
N CYS A 471 -11.71 17.09 -8.03
CA CYS A 471 -11.38 18.30 -8.76
C CYS A 471 -12.08 19.52 -8.11
N ALA A 472 -11.80 20.73 -8.61
CA ALA A 472 -12.42 21.97 -8.11
C ALA A 472 -13.96 21.97 -8.19
N THR A 473 -14.54 21.17 -9.09
CA THR A 473 -15.99 21.10 -9.32
C THR A 473 -16.67 19.89 -8.66
N GLY A 474 -15.91 18.97 -8.04
CA GLY A 474 -16.48 17.80 -7.37
C GLY A 474 -15.65 16.52 -7.50
N PRO A 475 -16.22 15.36 -7.16
CA PRO A 475 -15.58 14.05 -7.37
C PRO A 475 -15.46 13.72 -8.87
N VAL A 476 -14.33 13.13 -9.27
CA VAL A 476 -14.13 12.65 -10.66
C VAL A 476 -14.66 11.22 -10.77
N ALA A 477 -15.78 11.03 -11.46
CA ALA A 477 -16.49 9.75 -11.51
C ALA A 477 -16.27 9.00 -12.83
N ASN A 478 -16.37 7.66 -12.79
CA ASN A 478 -16.34 6.77 -13.97
C ASN A 478 -15.08 6.93 -14.86
N CYS A 479 -13.91 7.11 -14.26
CA CYS A 479 -12.65 7.25 -14.99
C CYS A 479 -11.75 6.02 -14.82
N ALA A 480 -10.83 5.82 -15.77
CA ALA A 480 -9.74 4.85 -15.66
C ALA A 480 -8.45 5.50 -16.18
N PHE A 481 -7.41 5.46 -15.35
CA PHE A 481 -6.11 6.07 -15.57
C PHE A 481 -5.00 5.03 -15.45
N LEU A 482 -3.93 5.25 -16.19
CA LEU A 482 -2.66 4.56 -15.95
C LEU A 482 -1.83 5.40 -14.99
N GLY A 483 -1.13 4.77 -14.05
CA GLY A 483 -0.28 5.49 -13.13
C GLY A 483 0.75 4.63 -12.41
N THR A 484 1.55 5.28 -11.58
CA THR A 484 2.60 4.65 -10.78
C THR A 484 2.51 5.14 -9.34
N VAL A 485 2.48 4.21 -8.39
CA VAL A 485 2.52 4.50 -6.94
C VAL A 485 3.96 4.59 -6.50
N VAL A 486 4.35 5.73 -5.95
CA VAL A 486 5.72 6.04 -5.56
C VAL A 486 5.79 6.51 -4.11
N SER A 487 6.92 6.30 -3.46
CA SER A 487 7.18 6.91 -2.14
C SER A 487 7.37 8.42 -2.28
N SER A 488 6.98 9.16 -1.24
CA SER A 488 7.20 10.60 -1.14
C SER A 488 8.52 10.90 -0.44
N TYR A 489 9.28 11.87 -0.95
CA TYR A 489 10.45 12.40 -0.25
C TYR A 489 10.10 13.34 0.92
N ARG A 490 8.83 13.68 1.11
CA ARG A 490 8.41 14.61 2.19
C ARG A 490 8.28 13.94 3.53
N HIS A 491 7.67 12.77 3.53
CA HIS A 491 7.41 12.01 4.71
C HIS A 491 7.45 10.54 4.34
N TYR A 492 8.06 9.74 5.20
CA TYR A 492 8.37 8.34 4.92
C TYR A 492 7.13 7.43 4.84
N MET A 493 5.97 7.91 5.31
CA MET A 493 4.66 7.25 5.17
C MET A 493 3.78 7.88 4.08
N ASP A 494 4.27 8.94 3.42
CA ASP A 494 3.50 9.58 2.35
C ASP A 494 3.81 8.88 1.02
N TYR A 495 2.77 8.67 0.23
CA TYR A 495 2.87 8.10 -1.11
C TYR A 495 2.26 9.04 -2.14
N ASN A 496 2.74 8.98 -3.38
CA ASN A 496 2.13 9.70 -4.49
C ASN A 496 1.68 8.70 -5.55
N ILE A 497 0.53 8.96 -6.16
CA ILE A 497 0.07 8.28 -7.36
C ILE A 497 0.33 9.23 -8.53
N VAL A 498 1.32 8.92 -9.34
CA VAL A 498 1.64 9.68 -10.54
C VAL A 498 0.77 9.16 -11.68
N VAL A 499 -0.22 9.94 -12.10
CA VAL A 499 -1.07 9.65 -13.27
C VAL A 499 -0.28 9.90 -14.55
N GLU A 500 -0.21 8.89 -15.39
CA GLU A 500 0.63 8.83 -16.58
C GLU A 500 -0.17 8.88 -17.89
N ASP A 501 -1.40 8.35 -17.92
CA ASP A 501 -2.30 8.42 -19.08
C ASP A 501 -3.76 8.20 -18.63
N VAL A 502 -4.71 8.37 -19.54
CA VAL A 502 -6.14 8.09 -19.33
C VAL A 502 -6.65 7.10 -20.38
N LEU A 503 -7.43 6.13 -19.94
CA LEU A 503 -8.11 5.14 -20.78
C LEU A 503 -9.60 5.45 -20.92
N CYS A 504 -10.21 5.93 -19.83
CA CYS A 504 -11.63 6.29 -19.77
C CYS A 504 -11.79 7.57 -18.96
N PHE A 505 -12.62 8.48 -19.44
CA PHE A 505 -12.93 9.73 -18.75
C PHE A 505 -14.45 9.93 -18.68
N GLU A 506 -15.00 10.00 -17.46
CA GLU A 506 -16.42 10.21 -17.20
C GLU A 506 -17.34 9.24 -17.96
N GLY A 507 -16.95 7.96 -18.02
CA GLY A 507 -17.66 6.89 -18.73
C GLY A 507 -17.41 6.85 -20.24
N THR A 508 -16.69 7.83 -20.80
CA THR A 508 -16.31 7.85 -22.21
C THR A 508 -14.98 7.14 -22.42
N ASP A 509 -14.97 6.17 -23.32
CA ASP A 509 -13.77 5.47 -23.70
C ASP A 509 -12.88 6.33 -24.60
N VAL A 510 -11.63 6.60 -24.19
CA VAL A 510 -10.72 7.52 -24.86
C VAL A 510 -9.38 6.87 -25.25
N HIS A 511 -9.19 5.56 -25.05
CA HIS A 511 -7.89 4.91 -25.29
C HIS A 511 -7.37 5.05 -26.74
N ASN A 512 -8.27 5.15 -27.72
CA ASN A 512 -7.94 5.30 -29.15
C ASN A 512 -7.78 6.75 -29.61
N VAL A 513 -8.07 7.73 -28.75
CA VAL A 513 -7.91 9.16 -29.05
C VAL A 513 -6.42 9.51 -29.05
N SER A 514 -5.99 10.57 -29.75
CA SER A 514 -4.59 11.03 -29.75
C SER A 514 -4.09 11.36 -28.33
N PHE A 515 -2.80 11.16 -28.05
CA PHE A 515 -2.23 11.42 -26.73
C PHE A 515 -2.47 12.87 -26.24
N PRO A 516 -2.28 13.92 -27.06
CA PRO A 516 -2.53 15.30 -26.61
C PRO A 516 -3.96 15.54 -26.13
N GLU A 517 -4.94 14.96 -26.82
CA GLU A 517 -6.36 15.07 -26.45
C GLU A 517 -6.67 14.27 -25.17
N ARG A 518 -6.13 13.05 -25.03
CA ARG A 518 -6.24 12.28 -23.79
C ARG A 518 -5.61 13.03 -22.62
N TRP A 519 -4.42 13.60 -22.83
CA TRP A 519 -3.70 14.32 -21.80
C TRP A 519 -4.44 15.60 -21.36
N LEU A 520 -5.09 16.29 -22.30
CA LEU A 520 -5.95 17.43 -21.99
C LEU A 520 -7.11 17.05 -21.04
N LEU A 521 -7.62 15.81 -21.08
CA LEU A 521 -8.64 15.34 -20.14
C LEU A 521 -8.08 15.17 -18.72
N VAL A 522 -6.86 14.62 -18.61
CA VAL A 522 -6.14 14.57 -17.32
C VAL A 522 -5.91 15.98 -16.78
N GLU A 523 -5.54 16.92 -17.65
CA GLU A 523 -5.40 18.34 -17.34
C GLU A 523 -6.74 19.08 -17.14
N LYS A 524 -7.89 18.49 -17.44
CA LYS A 524 -9.19 19.09 -17.08
C LYS A 524 -9.66 18.65 -15.70
N ALA A 525 -9.27 17.45 -15.28
CA ALA A 525 -9.56 16.93 -13.95
C ALA A 525 -8.72 17.59 -12.82
N ILE A 526 -7.81 18.52 -13.15
CA ILE A 526 -6.59 18.90 -12.40
C ILE A 526 -6.60 18.56 -10.91
N LEU A 527 -5.89 17.47 -10.68
CA LEU A 527 -4.93 17.21 -9.63
C LEU A 527 -3.70 18.10 -9.80
N ASP A 528 -3.19 18.66 -8.71
CA ASP A 528 -1.96 19.44 -8.66
C ASP A 528 -0.81 18.89 -9.53
N GLY A 529 -0.10 19.78 -10.22
CA GLY A 529 1.16 19.45 -10.88
C GLY A 529 2.28 19.17 -9.88
N TYR A 530 3.38 18.55 -10.31
CA TYR A 530 4.54 18.32 -9.42
C TYR A 530 5.11 19.62 -8.81
N GLU A 531 4.98 20.75 -9.53
CA GLU A 531 5.38 22.08 -9.10
C GLU A 531 4.49 22.62 -7.96
N ASN A 532 3.20 22.28 -7.96
CA ASN A 532 2.22 22.70 -6.96
C ASN A 532 2.42 22.00 -5.61
N ARG A 533 3.25 20.95 -5.58
CA ARG A 533 3.67 20.33 -4.34
C ARG A 533 2.47 19.86 -3.49
N PRO A 534 1.52 19.04 -4.00
CA PRO A 534 0.36 18.62 -3.22
C PRO A 534 0.79 17.98 -1.91
N CYS A 535 0.20 18.41 -0.79
CA CYS A 535 0.34 17.70 0.47
C CYS A 535 -0.44 16.39 0.37
N ALA A 536 0.08 15.32 0.97
CA ALA A 536 -0.71 14.11 1.14
C ALA A 536 -2.02 14.46 1.86
N ASN A 537 -3.13 13.83 1.45
CA ASN A 537 -4.40 13.97 2.14
C ASN A 537 -4.34 13.33 3.54
N HIS A 538 -5.42 13.39 4.31
CA HIS A 538 -5.52 12.72 5.62
C HIS A 538 -5.27 11.20 5.57
N ASN A 539 -5.29 10.59 4.39
CA ASN A 539 -4.97 9.19 4.15
C ASN A 539 -3.51 8.96 3.73
N CYS A 540 -2.61 9.95 3.88
CA CYS A 540 -1.17 9.85 3.57
C CYS A 540 -0.84 9.55 2.10
N PHE A 541 -1.73 9.90 1.16
CA PHE A 541 -1.41 9.85 -0.27
C PHE A 541 -1.78 11.13 -1.01
N GLY A 542 -1.00 11.46 -2.04
CA GLY A 542 -1.30 12.49 -3.03
C GLY A 542 -1.54 11.85 -4.40
N ILE A 543 -2.41 12.42 -5.22
CA ILE A 543 -2.53 12.05 -6.63
C ILE A 543 -2.05 13.25 -7.45
N MET A 544 -1.16 13.01 -8.40
CA MET A 544 -0.53 14.06 -9.19
C MET A 544 -0.39 13.61 -10.64
N ARG A 545 -0.38 14.54 -11.58
CA ARG A 545 -0.13 14.22 -12.99
C ARG A 545 1.38 14.20 -13.30
N ALA A 546 1.78 13.31 -14.19
CA ALA A 546 3.12 13.33 -14.79
C ALA A 546 3.36 14.66 -15.53
N ASN A 547 4.62 15.07 -15.67
CA ASN A 547 4.98 16.24 -16.47
C ASN A 547 5.44 15.79 -17.86
N TYR A 548 4.64 16.05 -18.88
CA TYR A 548 5.00 15.76 -20.27
C TYR A 548 5.57 16.99 -20.96
N LEU A 549 6.68 16.78 -21.67
CA LEU A 549 7.30 17.77 -22.53
C LEU A 549 7.45 17.21 -23.94
N PRO A 550 7.26 18.03 -24.98
CA PRO A 550 7.74 17.74 -26.32
C PRO A 550 9.24 17.38 -26.31
N VAL A 551 9.68 16.50 -27.22
CA VAL A 551 11.05 15.98 -27.27
C VAL A 551 12.10 17.08 -27.36
N ASP A 552 11.85 18.16 -28.09
CA ASP A 552 12.74 19.34 -28.22
C ASP A 552 12.99 20.08 -26.90
N LYS A 553 12.13 19.89 -25.89
CA LYS A 553 12.24 20.51 -24.55
C LYS A 553 12.54 19.50 -23.45
N SER A 554 12.68 18.23 -23.79
CA SER A 554 12.76 17.11 -22.84
C SER A 554 14.05 17.09 -22.01
N GLU A 555 15.12 17.78 -22.43
CA GLU A 555 16.35 17.96 -21.64
C GLU A 555 16.12 18.55 -20.25
N ARG A 556 15.02 19.30 -20.07
CA ARG A 556 14.59 19.77 -18.76
C ARG A 556 14.24 18.65 -17.78
N LEU A 557 13.76 17.50 -18.27
CA LEU A 557 13.38 16.35 -17.43
C LEU A 557 14.61 15.71 -16.76
N VAL A 558 15.74 15.70 -17.45
CA VAL A 558 17.01 15.14 -16.96
C VAL A 558 17.76 16.15 -16.10
N SER A 559 17.82 17.41 -16.53
CA SER A 559 18.50 18.48 -15.78
C SER A 559 17.77 18.93 -14.51
N LYS A 560 16.45 18.72 -14.43
CA LYS A 560 15.61 19.07 -13.28
C LYS A 560 14.65 17.92 -12.91
N PRO A 561 15.17 16.82 -12.33
CA PRO A 561 14.34 15.70 -11.95
C PRO A 561 13.34 16.06 -10.83
N PRO A 562 12.26 15.29 -10.69
CA PRO A 562 11.25 15.49 -9.64
C PRO A 562 11.87 15.44 -8.24
N LYS A 563 11.50 16.40 -7.38
CA LYS A 563 11.96 16.46 -5.98
C LYS A 563 10.98 15.84 -4.98
N ASN A 564 9.84 15.34 -5.43
CA ASN A 564 8.80 14.81 -4.56
C ASN A 564 8.80 13.27 -4.50
N TYR A 565 9.39 12.59 -5.48
CA TYR A 565 9.36 11.12 -5.61
C TYR A 565 10.57 10.58 -6.40
N PRO A 566 10.91 9.29 -6.25
CA PRO A 566 12.03 8.67 -6.96
C PRO A 566 11.80 8.54 -8.47
N ASN A 567 12.85 8.82 -9.25
CA ASN A 567 12.82 8.74 -10.71
C ASN A 567 14.09 8.05 -11.23
N LEU A 568 13.98 7.33 -12.35
CA LEU A 568 15.06 6.53 -12.93
C LEU A 568 15.51 6.98 -14.33
N GLY A 569 14.86 8.00 -14.90
CA GLY A 569 15.15 8.43 -16.26
C GLY A 569 13.92 9.00 -16.96
N VAL A 570 13.74 8.65 -18.24
CA VAL A 570 12.71 9.24 -19.11
C VAL A 570 11.90 8.14 -19.81
N VAL A 571 10.60 8.37 -19.96
CA VAL A 571 9.71 7.55 -20.79
C VAL A 571 9.22 8.39 -21.97
N LEU A 572 9.31 7.81 -23.17
CA LEU A 572 8.86 8.35 -24.44
C LEU A 572 7.56 7.66 -24.86
N ILE A 573 6.51 8.43 -25.09
CA ILE A 573 5.19 7.95 -25.47
C ILE A 573 4.82 8.49 -26.84
N PRO A 574 4.33 7.65 -27.78
CA PRO A 574 3.96 8.11 -29.10
C PRO A 574 2.72 9.02 -29.06
N GLU A 575 2.68 10.02 -29.94
CA GLU A 575 1.52 10.92 -30.12
C GLU A 575 0.25 10.12 -30.46
N ASN A 576 0.38 9.11 -31.32
CA ASN A 576 -0.69 8.18 -31.67
C ASN A 576 -0.32 6.77 -31.19
N LYS A 577 -1.22 6.11 -30.46
CA LYS A 577 -1.00 4.73 -29.98
C LYS A 577 -1.11 3.69 -31.09
N PHE A 578 -1.77 3.99 -32.20
CA PHE A 578 -2.02 3.06 -33.30
C PHE A 578 -1.65 3.68 -34.64
N ASN A 579 -1.05 2.88 -35.53
CA ASN A 579 -0.80 3.23 -36.93
C ASN A 579 -1.26 2.09 -37.85
N GLU A 580 -2.14 2.41 -38.82
CA GLU A 580 -2.68 1.58 -39.93
C GLU A 580 -3.20 0.15 -39.62
N SER A 581 -3.02 -0.36 -38.39
CA SER A 581 -3.51 -1.62 -37.78
C SER A 581 -2.60 -2.14 -36.63
N SER A 582 -1.48 -1.48 -36.34
CA SER A 582 -0.49 -1.91 -35.33
C SER A 582 -0.35 -0.91 -34.18
N ALA A 583 -0.11 -1.42 -32.96
CA ALA A 583 0.17 -0.58 -31.80
C ALA A 583 1.62 -0.08 -31.83
N LEU A 584 1.80 1.23 -31.61
CA LEU A 584 3.12 1.85 -31.53
C LEU A 584 3.66 1.71 -30.09
N PRO A 585 4.90 1.24 -29.92
CA PRO A 585 5.50 1.02 -28.62
C PRO A 585 5.88 2.34 -27.93
N SER A 586 5.79 2.32 -26.60
CA SER A 586 6.43 3.31 -25.74
C SER A 586 7.85 2.83 -25.39
N TYR A 587 8.76 3.78 -25.18
CA TYR A 587 10.16 3.50 -24.90
C TYR A 587 10.59 4.12 -23.57
N SER A 588 11.47 3.46 -22.82
CA SER A 588 12.09 4.03 -21.62
C SER A 588 13.60 4.14 -21.80
N TRP A 589 14.19 5.14 -21.17
CA TRP A 589 15.64 5.35 -21.13
C TRP A 589 16.08 5.56 -19.69
N LYS A 590 17.17 4.88 -19.31
CA LYS A 590 17.88 5.06 -18.04
C LYS A 590 19.22 5.72 -18.31
N PRO A 591 19.69 6.62 -17.42
CA PRO A 591 21.07 7.10 -17.45
C PRO A 591 22.05 5.93 -17.42
N ASP A 592 23.17 6.11 -18.12
CA ASP A 592 24.35 5.25 -18.12
C ASP A 592 24.82 4.92 -16.68
N LYS A 593 24.91 5.94 -15.83
CA LYS A 593 25.27 5.83 -14.41
C LYS A 593 24.22 5.13 -13.54
N SER A 594 23.15 4.60 -14.11
CA SER A 594 22.06 3.93 -13.39
C SER A 594 21.76 2.55 -13.93
N VAL A 595 22.62 2.00 -14.80
CA VAL A 595 22.55 0.62 -15.24
C VAL A 595 23.09 -0.27 -14.13
N THR A 596 22.29 -1.23 -13.69
CA THR A 596 22.63 -2.15 -12.60
C THR A 596 22.76 -3.58 -13.11
N ALA A 597 23.53 -4.38 -12.37
CA ALA A 597 23.63 -5.82 -12.54
C ALA A 597 23.46 -6.51 -11.19
N ILE A 598 22.84 -7.69 -11.21
CA ILE A 598 22.57 -8.51 -10.03
C ILE A 598 23.54 -9.69 -10.00
N PHE A 599 24.32 -9.78 -8.93
CA PHE A 599 25.35 -10.78 -8.71
C PHE A 599 24.97 -11.72 -7.58
N THR A 600 25.55 -12.91 -7.57
CA THR A 600 25.59 -13.78 -6.38
C THR A 600 26.88 -13.51 -5.62
N ILE A 601 26.83 -13.48 -4.29
CA ILE A 601 28.00 -13.33 -3.44
C ILE A 601 28.66 -14.70 -3.24
N GLY A 602 29.90 -14.84 -3.71
CA GLY A 602 30.68 -16.07 -3.49
C GLY A 602 31.31 -16.13 -2.11
N SER A 603 32.00 -15.07 -1.70
CA SER A 603 32.64 -14.96 -0.38
C SER A 603 32.64 -13.52 0.11
N VAL A 604 32.72 -13.36 1.44
CA VAL A 604 32.83 -12.08 2.12
C VAL A 604 34.11 -12.06 2.95
N GLU A 605 34.90 -11.00 2.84
CA GLU A 605 36.17 -10.82 3.53
C GLU A 605 36.18 -9.47 4.26
N ASN A 606 36.75 -9.43 5.46
CA ASN A 606 36.93 -8.17 6.19
C ASN A 606 38.24 -7.51 5.72
N VAL A 607 38.13 -6.31 5.18
CA VAL A 607 39.27 -5.49 4.76
C VAL A 607 39.67 -4.60 5.94
N THR A 608 40.76 -4.95 6.62
CA THR A 608 41.29 -4.11 7.70
C THR A 608 41.93 -2.84 7.11
N THR A 609 41.22 -1.72 7.19
CA THR A 609 41.81 -0.39 6.98
C THR A 609 42.05 0.31 8.32
N THR A 610 42.94 1.29 8.36
CA THR A 610 43.42 1.92 9.60
C THR A 610 42.38 2.77 10.33
N GLU A 611 41.22 3.06 9.72
CA GLU A 611 40.23 3.99 10.29
C GLU A 611 38.76 3.49 10.23
N GLU A 612 38.40 2.51 9.37
CA GLU A 612 37.02 1.99 9.25
C GLU A 612 36.97 0.47 8.96
N GLU A 613 35.95 -0.24 9.50
CA GLU A 613 35.67 -1.64 9.17
C GLU A 613 34.92 -1.71 7.82
N ILE A 614 35.62 -2.11 6.76
CA ILE A 614 35.06 -2.31 5.42
C ILE A 614 34.99 -3.82 5.14
N CYS A 615 33.88 -4.29 4.58
CA CYS A 615 33.75 -5.65 4.08
C CYS A 615 33.81 -5.67 2.56
N ARG A 616 34.44 -6.70 2.00
CA ARG A 616 34.52 -6.98 0.56
C ARG A 616 33.69 -8.21 0.22
N ALA A 617 32.79 -8.09 -0.75
CA ALA A 617 32.01 -9.21 -1.26
C ALA A 617 32.41 -9.53 -2.71
N TRP A 618 32.82 -10.77 -2.97
CA TRP A 618 33.26 -11.21 -4.30
C TRP A 618 32.06 -11.60 -5.17
N LEU A 619 32.04 -11.07 -6.41
CA LEU A 619 30.89 -11.11 -7.30
C LEU A 619 30.93 -12.33 -8.24
N TYR A 620 29.83 -13.07 -8.29
CA TYR A 620 29.64 -14.25 -9.13
C TYR A 620 28.43 -14.06 -10.06
N VAL A 621 28.52 -14.63 -11.25
CA VAL A 621 27.49 -14.60 -12.31
C VAL A 621 27.16 -16.02 -12.77
N ARG A 622 26.06 -16.18 -13.51
CA ARG A 622 25.71 -17.47 -14.12
C ARG A 622 26.36 -17.64 -15.48
N ASP A 623 27.00 -18.77 -15.72
CA ASP A 623 27.46 -19.15 -17.06
C ASP A 623 26.32 -19.71 -17.92
N ASP A 624 26.62 -20.04 -19.18
CA ASP A 624 25.65 -20.60 -20.14
C ASP A 624 25.05 -21.95 -19.68
N SER A 625 25.71 -22.65 -18.75
CA SER A 625 25.24 -23.90 -18.15
C SER A 625 24.39 -23.68 -16.90
N GLY A 626 24.24 -22.43 -16.45
CA GLY A 626 23.52 -22.03 -15.25
C GLY A 626 24.33 -22.16 -13.95
N GLN A 627 25.62 -22.51 -14.03
CA GLN A 627 26.48 -22.58 -12.85
C GLN A 627 26.97 -21.19 -12.43
N CYS A 628 27.09 -20.97 -11.12
CA CYS A 628 27.63 -19.72 -10.59
C CYS A 628 29.16 -19.74 -10.64
N VAL A 629 29.74 -18.81 -11.38
CA VAL A 629 31.19 -18.65 -11.58
C VAL A 629 31.64 -17.24 -11.16
N PRO A 630 32.88 -17.06 -10.68
CA PRO A 630 33.39 -15.74 -10.33
C PRO A 630 33.46 -14.84 -11.58
N TYR A 631 32.97 -13.60 -11.48
CA TYR A 631 33.04 -12.64 -12.58
C TYR A 631 34.36 -11.88 -12.51
N ASN A 632 35.35 -12.26 -13.32
CA ASN A 632 36.65 -11.57 -13.46
C ASN A 632 37.38 -11.19 -12.16
N HIS A 633 37.12 -11.90 -11.06
CA HIS A 633 37.58 -11.53 -9.71
C HIS A 633 37.19 -10.09 -9.31
N GLU A 634 36.01 -9.66 -9.73
CA GLU A 634 35.44 -8.38 -9.30
C GLU A 634 34.73 -8.51 -7.95
N TYR A 635 34.65 -7.39 -7.26
CA TYR A 635 34.13 -7.31 -5.90
C TYR A 635 33.39 -5.99 -5.69
N VAL A 636 32.62 -5.95 -4.61
CA VAL A 636 32.02 -4.73 -4.08
C VAL A 636 32.42 -4.54 -2.62
N ASP A 637 32.91 -3.35 -2.29
CA ASP A 637 33.23 -2.96 -0.92
C ASP A 637 32.02 -2.26 -0.29
N TYR A 638 31.74 -2.55 0.98
CA TYR A 638 30.59 -2.00 1.70
C TYR A 638 30.85 -1.88 3.21
N PHE A 639 30.10 -0.99 3.85
CA PHE A 639 30.11 -0.84 5.31
C PHE A 639 29.14 -1.83 5.97
N PRO A 640 29.59 -2.62 6.96
CA PRO A 640 28.74 -3.58 7.68
C PRO A 640 27.50 -2.93 8.31
N ASP A 641 27.64 -1.70 8.79
CA ASP A 641 26.54 -0.95 9.42
C ASP A 641 25.46 -0.51 8.42
N ALA A 642 25.84 -0.23 7.18
CA ALA A 642 24.92 0.19 6.13
C ALA A 642 24.21 -1.00 5.46
N SER A 643 24.89 -2.15 5.37
CA SER A 643 24.38 -3.38 4.76
C SER A 643 24.61 -4.57 5.66
N GLN A 644 23.87 -4.58 6.78
CA GLN A 644 23.88 -5.70 7.72
C GLN A 644 23.34 -6.94 7.01
N MET A 645 24.07 -8.07 7.10
CA MET A 645 23.68 -9.42 6.65
C MET A 645 24.08 -9.86 5.23
N ILE A 646 24.98 -9.18 4.52
CA ILE A 646 25.54 -9.75 3.28
C ILE A 646 26.42 -10.96 3.62
N ALA A 647 26.12 -12.11 3.03
CA ALA A 647 26.85 -13.37 3.22
C ALA A 647 26.95 -14.16 1.91
N THR A 648 27.78 -15.21 1.89
CA THR A 648 27.84 -16.15 0.77
C THR A 648 26.45 -16.67 0.39
N GLY A 649 26.13 -16.65 -0.90
CA GLY A 649 24.86 -17.05 -1.47
C GLY A 649 23.81 -15.93 -1.55
N PHE A 650 24.05 -14.78 -0.91
CA PHE A 650 23.18 -13.62 -1.09
C PHE A 650 23.29 -13.06 -2.50
N LEU A 651 22.25 -12.35 -2.93
CA LEU A 651 22.27 -11.63 -4.18
C LEU A 651 22.48 -10.15 -3.90
N VAL A 652 23.23 -9.46 -4.74
CA VAL A 652 23.45 -8.02 -4.64
C VAL A 652 23.19 -7.37 -5.99
N GLU A 653 22.44 -6.28 -5.98
CA GLU A 653 22.33 -5.36 -7.11
C GLU A 653 23.42 -4.30 -6.95
N CYS A 654 24.25 -4.18 -7.98
CA CYS A 654 25.34 -3.23 -8.05
C CYS A 654 25.18 -2.33 -9.26
N VAL A 655 25.63 -1.08 -9.14
CA VAL A 655 25.76 -0.14 -10.25
C VAL A 655 27.20 -0.10 -10.71
N LEU A 656 27.41 -0.04 -12.02
CA LEU A 656 28.75 0.11 -12.60
C LEU A 656 29.17 1.58 -12.50
N ALA A 657 30.27 1.83 -11.80
CA ALA A 657 30.94 3.11 -11.79
C ALA A 657 32.16 3.03 -12.71
N MET A 658 32.37 4.07 -13.52
CA MET A 658 33.49 4.17 -14.45
C MET A 658 34.17 5.53 -14.34
N ASP A 659 35.50 5.53 -14.37
CA ASP A 659 36.31 6.73 -14.50
C ASP A 659 36.63 7.02 -15.98
N SER A 660 37.09 8.25 -16.23
CA SER A 660 37.44 8.81 -17.53
C SER A 660 38.59 8.09 -18.25
N ASP A 661 39.42 7.32 -17.53
CA ASP A 661 40.51 6.51 -18.08
C ASP A 661 40.06 5.09 -18.47
N GLY A 662 38.79 4.75 -18.25
CA GLY A 662 38.21 3.44 -18.53
C GLY A 662 38.33 2.45 -17.38
N ALA A 663 38.89 2.84 -16.22
CA ALA A 663 38.80 2.03 -15.02
C ALA A 663 37.36 1.95 -14.52
N HIS A 664 36.94 0.79 -14.02
CA HIS A 664 35.59 0.58 -13.49
C HIS A 664 35.61 -0.15 -12.15
N TRP A 665 34.54 0.04 -11.39
CA TRP A 665 34.25 -0.69 -10.15
C TRP A 665 32.74 -0.80 -9.94
N TRP A 666 32.33 -1.65 -9.01
CA TRP A 666 30.93 -1.83 -8.64
C TRP A 666 30.61 -1.13 -7.33
N GLU A 667 29.47 -0.46 -7.28
CA GLU A 667 28.93 0.12 -6.06
C GLU A 667 27.64 -0.62 -5.66
N LEU A 668 27.53 -0.97 -4.38
CA LEU A 668 26.38 -1.69 -3.86
C LEU A 668 25.15 -0.78 -3.82
N VAL A 669 24.08 -1.18 -4.51
CA VAL A 669 22.78 -0.50 -4.48
C VAL A 669 21.86 -1.17 -3.47
N LYS A 670 21.76 -2.51 -3.54
CA LYS A 670 20.82 -3.27 -2.73
C LYS A 670 21.27 -4.72 -2.56
N SER A 671 20.91 -5.35 -1.45
CA SER A 671 21.08 -6.78 -1.22
C SER A 671 19.73 -7.50 -1.13
N TYR A 672 19.70 -8.75 -1.57
CA TYR A 672 18.56 -9.65 -1.49
C TYR A 672 18.99 -10.98 -0.89
N HIS A 673 18.08 -11.59 -0.12
CA HIS A 673 18.26 -12.95 0.32
C HIS A 673 18.12 -13.94 -0.85
N PRO A 674 18.82 -15.09 -0.87
CA PRO A 674 18.74 -16.06 -1.97
C PRO A 674 17.32 -16.59 -2.27
N ASN A 675 16.40 -16.46 -1.31
CA ASN A 675 15.02 -16.95 -1.42
C ASN A 675 14.02 -15.87 -1.90
N GLU A 676 14.48 -14.66 -2.26
CA GLU A 676 13.59 -13.56 -2.70
C GLU A 676 13.09 -13.71 -4.16
N GLY A 677 13.40 -14.81 -4.83
CA GLY A 677 13.01 -15.07 -6.22
C GLY A 677 13.66 -14.11 -7.22
N VAL A 678 14.65 -13.34 -6.79
CA VAL A 678 15.49 -12.51 -7.66
C VAL A 678 16.49 -13.42 -8.34
N VAL A 679 16.70 -13.21 -9.63
CA VAL A 679 17.55 -14.06 -10.45
C VAL A 679 18.83 -13.26 -10.80
N PRO A 680 20.03 -13.78 -10.51
CA PRO A 680 21.27 -13.10 -10.86
C PRO A 680 21.45 -13.04 -12.38
N ASN A 681 22.11 -11.99 -12.86
CA ASN A 681 22.43 -11.84 -14.27
C ASN A 681 23.44 -12.89 -14.73
N ASP A 682 23.36 -13.24 -16.01
CA ASP A 682 24.34 -14.12 -16.65
C ASP A 682 25.62 -13.35 -17.02
N TYR A 683 26.68 -14.11 -17.30
CA TYR A 683 27.99 -13.55 -17.63
C TYR A 683 27.88 -12.58 -18.82
N LYS A 684 27.17 -12.98 -19.88
CA LYS A 684 27.05 -12.20 -21.11
C LYS A 684 26.41 -10.84 -20.87
N TYR A 685 25.33 -10.79 -20.09
CA TYR A 685 24.66 -9.54 -19.74
C TYR A 685 25.60 -8.60 -18.98
N VAL A 686 26.31 -9.10 -17.96
CA VAL A 686 27.23 -8.27 -17.19
C VAL A 686 28.38 -7.78 -18.06
N ASP A 687 28.93 -8.66 -18.91
CA ASP A 687 29.99 -8.31 -19.86
C ASP A 687 29.53 -7.24 -20.86
N ASP A 688 28.30 -7.35 -21.37
CA ASP A 688 27.69 -6.35 -22.24
C ASP A 688 27.52 -5.00 -21.50
N VAL A 689 27.14 -5.01 -20.22
CA VAL A 689 27.01 -3.79 -19.39
C VAL A 689 28.37 -3.08 -19.20
N VAL A 690 29.46 -3.83 -19.02
CA VAL A 690 30.81 -3.28 -18.84
C VAL A 690 31.40 -2.76 -20.16
N HIS A 691 31.24 -3.52 -21.25
CA HIS A 691 31.98 -3.25 -22.49
C HIS A 691 31.17 -2.52 -23.57
N THR A 692 29.83 -2.48 -23.47
CA THR A 692 29.00 -1.80 -24.46
C THR A 692 28.68 -0.38 -24.02
N SER A 693 29.00 0.60 -24.87
CA SER A 693 28.63 1.99 -24.59
C SER A 693 27.13 2.14 -24.41
N SER A 694 26.73 2.65 -23.25
CA SER A 694 25.34 2.98 -22.98
C SER A 694 24.84 4.05 -23.95
N ILE A 695 23.52 4.13 -24.15
CA ILE A 695 22.93 5.16 -24.99
C ILE A 695 22.85 6.44 -24.18
N THR A 696 23.45 7.52 -24.68
CA THR A 696 23.37 8.84 -24.06
C THR A 696 22.00 9.47 -24.30
N TYR A 697 21.62 10.41 -23.43
CA TYR A 697 20.36 11.11 -23.60
C TYR A 697 20.28 11.90 -24.92
N ASN A 698 21.42 12.43 -25.39
CA ASN A 698 21.51 13.15 -26.66
C ASN A 698 21.20 12.24 -27.85
N GLU A 699 21.68 11.01 -27.84
CA GLU A 699 21.35 10.01 -28.87
C GLU A 699 19.86 9.67 -28.85
N VAL A 700 19.25 9.55 -27.65
CA VAL A 700 17.81 9.33 -27.51
C VAL A 700 16.99 10.48 -28.08
N ILE A 701 17.30 11.74 -27.75
CA ILE A 701 16.57 12.90 -28.29
C ILE A 701 16.74 13.01 -29.79
N TRP A 702 17.96 12.81 -30.30
CA TRP A 702 18.24 12.86 -31.73
C TRP A 702 17.36 11.84 -32.46
N LEU A 703 17.31 10.60 -31.96
CA LEU A 703 16.47 9.55 -32.55
C LEU A 703 14.98 9.87 -32.41
N ALA A 704 14.53 10.31 -31.23
CA ALA A 704 13.13 10.65 -30.99
C ALA A 704 12.65 11.87 -31.78
N SER A 705 13.57 12.65 -32.36
CA SER A 705 13.30 13.77 -33.25
C SER A 705 13.31 13.39 -34.74
N ALA A 706 13.51 12.12 -35.09
CA ALA A 706 13.66 11.65 -36.47
C ALA A 706 12.50 12.04 -37.39
N SER A 707 11.25 12.02 -36.89
CA SER A 707 10.06 12.45 -37.61
C SER A 707 10.13 13.90 -38.10
N ASN A 708 10.76 14.80 -37.33
CA ASN A 708 10.93 16.21 -37.70
C ASN A 708 11.88 16.42 -38.88
N TYR A 709 12.74 15.43 -39.14
CA TYR A 709 13.70 15.41 -40.25
C TYR A 709 13.18 14.62 -41.46
N LYS A 710 11.90 14.23 -41.45
CA LYS A 710 11.27 13.57 -42.59
C LYS A 710 10.95 14.60 -43.68
N CYS A 711 11.59 14.44 -44.83
CA CYS A 711 11.37 15.34 -45.96
C CYS A 711 9.94 15.22 -46.49
N GLU A 712 9.19 16.33 -46.56
CA GLU A 712 7.82 16.36 -47.09
C GLU A 712 7.74 15.78 -48.51
N ARG A 713 8.75 16.04 -49.34
CA ARG A 713 8.72 15.73 -50.77
C ARG A 713 9.12 14.28 -51.09
N CYS A 714 10.19 13.77 -50.49
CA CYS A 714 10.67 12.41 -50.76
C CYS A 714 10.36 11.40 -49.64
N GLN A 715 9.80 11.86 -48.52
CA GLN A 715 9.47 11.06 -47.33
C GLN A 715 10.67 10.36 -46.69
N ARG A 716 11.89 10.65 -47.13
CA ARG A 716 13.14 10.16 -46.54
C ARG A 716 13.54 11.04 -45.36
N ILE A 717 14.18 10.42 -44.37
CA ILE A 717 14.75 11.10 -43.23
C ILE A 717 16.18 11.50 -43.58
N ASP A 718 16.48 12.78 -43.37
CA ASP A 718 17.79 13.38 -43.58
C ASP A 718 17.92 14.49 -42.54
N ASP A 719 18.89 14.43 -41.65
CA ASP A 719 19.06 15.42 -40.57
C ASP A 719 19.73 16.72 -41.06
N ALA A 720 20.15 16.77 -42.33
CA ALA A 720 20.55 17.97 -43.02
C ALA A 720 19.41 18.47 -43.93
N GLY A 721 19.01 19.73 -43.83
CA GLY A 721 17.92 20.25 -44.64
C GLY A 721 17.44 21.62 -44.21
N ARG A 722 16.35 22.09 -44.82
CA ARG A 722 15.78 23.42 -44.53
C ARG A 722 14.28 23.38 -44.44
N VAL A 723 13.74 24.18 -43.53
CA VAL A 723 12.30 24.43 -43.46
C VAL A 723 11.93 25.44 -44.53
N ASN A 724 11.08 25.04 -45.46
CA ASN A 724 10.47 25.95 -46.42
C ASN A 724 9.51 26.89 -45.68
N GLN A 725 9.80 28.18 -45.61
CA GLN A 725 8.97 29.14 -44.87
C GLN A 725 7.54 29.29 -45.41
N ARG A 726 7.31 28.98 -46.70
CA ARG A 726 5.98 29.09 -47.33
C ARG A 726 5.06 27.94 -46.90
N ASN A 727 5.61 26.73 -46.86
CA ASN A 727 4.84 25.51 -46.52
C ASN A 727 4.99 25.12 -45.04
N LYS A 728 5.91 25.77 -44.31
CA LYS A 728 6.34 25.38 -42.96
C LYS A 728 6.72 23.89 -42.87
N ALA A 729 7.33 23.37 -43.93
CA ALA A 729 7.64 21.96 -44.09
C ALA A 729 9.14 21.72 -44.33
N TYR A 730 9.66 20.61 -43.83
CA TYR A 730 11.09 20.27 -43.90
C TYR A 730 11.44 19.58 -45.22
N TRP A 731 12.46 20.09 -45.93
CA TRP A 731 12.97 19.50 -47.17
C TRP A 731 14.46 19.13 -47.03
N CYS A 732 14.81 17.90 -47.43
CA CYS A 732 16.20 17.41 -47.47
C CYS A 732 17.03 18.13 -48.54
N PRO A 733 18.38 18.03 -48.52
CA PRO A 733 19.25 18.85 -49.36
C PRO A 733 19.04 18.54 -50.84
N LYS A 734 18.86 17.25 -51.17
CA LYS A 734 18.56 16.80 -52.55
C LYS A 734 17.24 17.39 -53.07
N CYS A 735 16.17 17.31 -52.29
CA CYS A 735 14.88 17.87 -52.68
C CYS A 735 14.89 19.40 -52.74
N TRP A 736 15.73 20.05 -51.91
CA TRP A 736 15.94 21.49 -51.93
C TRP A 736 16.69 21.93 -53.19
N GLU A 737 17.78 21.26 -53.53
CA GLU A 737 18.57 21.50 -54.74
C GLU A 737 17.74 21.29 -56.02
N GLU A 738 16.91 20.25 -56.06
CA GLU A 738 16.01 19.97 -57.18
C GLU A 738 14.98 21.08 -57.45
N THR A 739 14.72 21.97 -56.49
CA THR A 739 13.82 23.11 -56.73
C THR A 739 14.49 24.26 -57.48
N GLY A 740 15.81 24.19 -57.74
CA GLY A 740 16.56 25.20 -58.47
C GLY A 740 16.76 26.52 -57.71
N HIS A 741 16.33 26.62 -56.45
CA HIS A 741 16.38 27.85 -55.66
C HIS A 741 17.69 28.05 -54.87
N GLY A 742 18.55 27.02 -54.77
CA GLY A 742 19.86 27.11 -54.10
C GLY A 742 19.80 27.73 -52.68
N ASN A 743 20.86 28.44 -52.28
CA ASN A 743 20.93 29.21 -51.02
C ASN A 743 20.27 30.60 -51.13
N CYS A 744 19.21 30.76 -51.92
CA CYS A 744 18.58 32.06 -52.10
C CYS A 744 17.95 32.57 -50.79
N VAL A 745 18.54 33.63 -50.23
CA VAL A 745 18.09 34.33 -49.00
C VAL A 745 16.69 34.98 -49.18
N TYR A 746 16.18 35.05 -50.41
CA TYR A 746 15.01 35.83 -50.81
C TYR A 746 13.75 35.00 -51.16
N CYS A 747 13.71 33.71 -50.87
CA CYS A 747 12.62 32.79 -51.27
C CYS A 747 11.24 33.02 -50.60
N GLY A 748 10.97 34.23 -50.11
CA GLY A 748 9.70 34.66 -49.52
C GLY A 748 9.17 36.01 -50.02
N ARG A 749 9.73 36.60 -51.08
CA ARG A 749 9.20 37.86 -51.67
C ARG A 749 8.87 37.71 -53.15
N SER A 750 7.80 38.39 -53.59
CA SER A 750 7.46 38.56 -55.00
C SER A 750 8.58 39.34 -55.70
N CYS A 751 9.27 38.73 -56.66
CA CYS A 751 10.16 39.46 -57.56
C CYS A 751 9.36 39.92 -58.77
N THR A 752 9.10 41.22 -58.86
CA THR A 752 8.72 41.85 -60.12
C THR A 752 9.99 42.04 -60.93
N VAL A 753 10.12 41.31 -62.03
CA VAL A 753 11.26 41.50 -62.95
C VAL A 753 10.90 42.65 -63.86
N GLY A 754 11.62 43.76 -63.70
CA GLY A 754 11.45 44.92 -64.56
C GLY A 754 12.65 45.16 -65.46
N ARG A 755 12.40 45.63 -66.68
CA ARG A 755 13.43 45.99 -67.66
C ARG A 755 13.43 47.49 -67.84
N VAL A 756 14.60 48.11 -67.70
CA VAL A 756 14.78 49.51 -68.06
C VAL A 756 14.65 49.61 -69.58
N ASP A 757 13.64 50.34 -70.05
CA ASP A 757 13.55 50.72 -71.46
C ASP A 757 14.78 51.57 -71.81
N SER A 758 15.58 51.10 -72.76
CA SER A 758 16.80 51.76 -73.20
C SER A 758 16.56 53.11 -73.88
N PHE A 759 15.34 53.40 -74.33
CA PHE A 759 15.01 54.69 -74.97
C PHE A 759 14.31 55.67 -74.03
N GLY A 760 13.38 55.20 -73.20
CA GLY A 760 12.63 56.04 -72.27
C GLY A 760 13.26 56.20 -70.88
N HIS A 761 14.21 55.35 -70.47
CA HIS A 761 14.75 55.26 -69.10
C HIS A 761 13.71 55.01 -67.99
N HIS A 762 12.51 54.53 -68.33
CA HIS A 762 11.49 54.13 -67.35
C HIS A 762 11.65 52.63 -67.01
N PHE A 763 11.39 52.25 -65.76
CA PHE A 763 11.44 50.87 -65.27
C PHE A 763 10.01 50.28 -65.30
N TYR A 764 9.80 49.25 -66.13
CA TYR A 764 8.55 48.48 -66.22
C TYR A 764 8.75 47.11 -65.64
#